data_AF-A0A1X7IRS9-F1
#
_entry.id   AF-A0A1X7IRS9-F1
#
_cell.length_a   1.000
_cell.length_b   1.000
_cell.length_c   1.000
_cell.angle_alpha   90.00
_cell.angle_beta   90.00
_cell.angle_gamma   90.00
#
_symmetry.space_group_name_H-M   'P 1'
#
loop_
_entity.id
_entity.type
_entity.pdbx_description
1 polymer ?
#
loop_
_entity_poly.entity_id
_entity_poly.type
_entity_poly.pdbx_seq_one_letter_code
_entity_poly.pdbx_strand_id
1 'polypeptide(L)'
;MKMKYFFASLVLGLASVLSFANESRMGYYTISPEKVEKYAEQDLLKDTAAVFDTLNQQKAFKYESRSQMAEKINERFKAYPQHQKIVNNFIQTSWTIREDTVTDVMGMLNMQAFLDDNSIDSLKWYIVDDATNQMVFSQQAYDFVKQMQETAFLDSIQLHRYFKNLLASSFNLCSGKVNDLDEYVNSTLESFFSEKRKNLVDSIRNVQSEKCKKEKDYGACMEKKCNMRQIYSNVGKIIASDVNREKRFIDRYSGRICSDDLWKKSFDRLDSLYSLYFKEVVDFSLDKVYNNDDASIILNGKFSGASHKEELNGEIVGFYPYWYAGDTTKWVDFEGITRLAYYGLKADNNGSLVTPSGKSALTHFDEKDNYEFVNEAHRHNVKLDWVVLKDDWKNVSLESFFAKLTGEIDELLNKKINSSFQRFVNAVTFNTDELENRGDGVTLFFKNFPKDSSSTSKFNNFFGELKNKLAEKNESVYVNLMMNQFDLSVDNHQLIADTVVQVLSSGIYSYNNFLNLLKSEKNETKNYLYVVLDEPVSRNKQILLNDMSLQLDGLDRRNVLNSLVPVVWFDNVGWDKFSNDALYYNDSYYNFGVGPYATDISAKDSCVVGGNLGACMLKYFENENGDGSRQGKIASFVCMHRWGIRFVCFVACVLLVASVAIVVVMVRKKKM
;
A
#
# COMPACT_ATOMS: atom_id res chain seq x y z
N MET A 1 14.96 36.64 -31.20
CA MET A 1 15.62 35.74 -30.23
C MET A 1 15.02 35.82 -28.82
N LYS A 2 14.68 37.00 -28.28
CA LYS A 2 14.13 37.17 -26.90
C LYS A 2 12.78 36.49 -26.60
N MET A 3 11.91 36.32 -27.60
CA MET A 3 10.57 35.75 -27.40
C MET A 3 10.57 34.23 -27.16
N LYS A 4 11.54 33.49 -27.71
CA LYS A 4 11.69 32.05 -27.47
C LYS A 4 12.15 31.73 -26.04
N TYR A 5 13.02 32.57 -25.48
CA TYR A 5 13.46 32.43 -24.09
C TYR A 5 12.33 32.77 -23.10
N PHE A 6 11.49 33.76 -23.40
CA PHE A 6 10.32 34.07 -22.58
C PHE A 6 9.32 32.90 -22.54
N PHE A 7 9.01 32.29 -23.69
CA PHE A 7 8.14 31.12 -23.73
C PHE A 7 8.76 29.90 -23.03
N ALA A 8 10.06 29.64 -23.21
CA ALA A 8 10.74 28.55 -22.52
C ALA A 8 10.73 28.76 -20.99
N SER A 9 10.98 29.98 -20.51
CA SER A 9 10.92 30.31 -19.07
C SER A 9 9.49 30.25 -18.52
N LEU A 10 8.48 30.64 -19.30
CA LEU A 10 7.07 30.52 -18.92
C LEU A 10 6.63 29.05 -18.83
N VAL A 11 7.02 28.22 -19.80
CA VAL A 11 6.72 26.78 -19.82
C VAL A 11 7.45 26.07 -18.68
N LEU A 12 8.72 26.41 -18.40
CA LEU A 12 9.47 25.89 -17.26
C LEU A 12 8.86 26.34 -15.92
N GLY A 13 8.39 27.60 -15.83
CA GLY A 13 7.70 28.12 -14.66
C GLY A 13 6.32 27.47 -14.44
N LEU A 14 5.57 27.21 -15.51
CA LEU A 14 4.30 26.49 -15.43
C LEU A 14 4.51 25.00 -15.09
N ALA A 15 5.52 24.36 -15.67
CA ALA A 15 5.87 22.98 -15.37
C ALA A 15 6.34 22.81 -13.92
N SER A 16 7.11 23.75 -13.37
CA SER A 16 7.50 23.72 -11.96
C SER A 16 6.30 23.93 -11.05
N VAL A 17 5.42 24.90 -11.34
CA VAL A 17 4.17 25.11 -10.57
C VAL A 17 3.25 23.89 -10.61
N LEU A 18 3.10 23.24 -11.77
CA LEU A 18 2.32 22.00 -11.91
C LEU A 18 2.96 20.81 -11.19
N SER A 19 4.29 20.73 -11.17
CA SER A 19 5.02 19.70 -10.40
C SER A 19 4.82 19.91 -8.89
N PHE A 20 4.89 21.15 -8.40
CA PHE A 20 4.65 21.47 -6.99
C PHE A 20 3.19 21.20 -6.57
N ALA A 21 2.21 21.51 -7.43
CA ALA A 21 0.80 21.24 -7.16
C ALA A 21 0.46 19.75 -7.05
N ASN A 22 1.29 18.87 -7.64
CA ASN A 22 1.08 17.42 -7.59
C ASN A 22 1.77 16.76 -6.38
N GLU A 23 2.79 17.41 -5.80
CA GLU A 23 3.49 16.90 -4.59
C GLU A 23 2.64 16.98 -3.32
N SER A 24 1.71 17.94 -3.23
CA SER A 24 0.87 18.14 -2.04
C SER A 24 -0.33 17.19 -1.97
N ARG A 25 -0.68 16.51 -3.07
CA ARG A 25 -1.84 15.62 -3.11
C ARG A 25 -1.52 14.25 -2.54
N MET A 26 -2.51 13.65 -1.88
CA MET A 26 -2.47 12.22 -1.55
C MET A 26 -3.07 11.44 -2.71
N GLY A 27 -2.45 10.33 -3.04
CA GLY A 27 -2.99 9.37 -4.00
C GLY A 27 -2.94 7.98 -3.40
N TYR A 28 -3.94 7.17 -3.71
CA TYR A 28 -3.95 5.75 -3.43
C TYR A 28 -3.85 4.99 -4.75
N TYR A 29 -3.60 3.70 -4.65
CA TYR A 29 -3.39 2.84 -5.80
C TYR A 29 -4.54 1.84 -5.92
N THR A 30 -4.98 1.59 -7.14
CA THR A 30 -5.99 0.56 -7.44
C THR A 30 -5.66 -0.10 -8.77
N ILE A 31 -6.25 -1.26 -9.02
CA ILE A 31 -6.15 -1.93 -10.30
C ILE A 31 -7.36 -1.55 -11.15
N SER A 32 -7.10 -0.95 -12.30
CA SER A 32 -8.13 -0.40 -13.19
C SER A 32 -8.80 -1.49 -14.02
N PRO A 33 -10.12 -1.72 -13.89
CA PRO A 33 -10.81 -2.76 -14.66
C PRO A 33 -10.65 -2.59 -16.16
N GLU A 34 -10.76 -1.35 -16.66
CA GLU A 34 -10.59 -1.03 -18.08
C GLU A 34 -9.17 -1.38 -18.57
N LYS A 35 -8.12 -1.08 -17.78
CA LYS A 35 -6.76 -1.43 -18.17
C LYS A 35 -6.53 -2.94 -18.13
N VAL A 36 -7.11 -3.64 -17.17
CA VAL A 36 -7.03 -5.11 -17.10
C VAL A 36 -7.74 -5.77 -18.28
N GLU A 37 -8.92 -5.29 -18.65
CA GLU A 37 -9.63 -5.74 -19.85
C GLU A 37 -8.86 -5.40 -21.12
N LYS A 38 -8.36 -4.17 -21.24
CA LYS A 38 -7.51 -3.76 -22.36
C LYS A 38 -6.25 -4.59 -22.46
N TYR A 39 -5.67 -5.02 -21.33
CA TYR A 39 -4.54 -5.95 -21.30
C TYR A 39 -4.96 -7.33 -21.85
N ALA A 40 -6.14 -7.83 -21.46
CA ALA A 40 -6.72 -9.08 -21.96
C ALA A 40 -7.05 -9.05 -23.46
N GLU A 41 -7.47 -7.89 -23.95
CA GLU A 41 -7.85 -7.65 -25.34
C GLU A 41 -6.66 -7.27 -26.23
N GLN A 42 -5.43 -7.27 -25.72
CA GLN A 42 -4.23 -7.07 -26.55
C GLN A 42 -4.06 -8.28 -27.48
N ASP A 43 -4.82 -8.28 -28.57
CA ASP A 43 -4.54 -9.09 -29.72
C ASP A 43 -3.36 -8.46 -30.47
N LEU A 44 -2.14 -8.73 -30.01
CA LEU A 44 -0.91 -8.33 -30.69
C LEU A 44 -0.77 -9.01 -32.07
N LEU A 45 -1.63 -9.97 -32.44
CA LEU A 45 -1.71 -10.50 -33.80
C LEU A 45 -2.73 -9.75 -34.66
N LYS A 46 -3.59 -8.92 -34.05
CA LYS A 46 -4.46 -7.99 -34.77
C LYS A 46 -3.60 -7.08 -35.62
N ASP A 47 -3.98 -6.95 -36.88
CA ASP A 47 -3.27 -6.19 -37.91
C ASP A 47 -1.98 -6.84 -38.46
N THR A 48 -1.57 -8.04 -38.01
CA THR A 48 -0.38 -8.72 -38.57
C THR A 48 -0.46 -8.91 -40.07
N ALA A 49 -1.64 -9.19 -40.64
CA ALA A 49 -1.83 -9.27 -42.08
C ALA A 49 -1.50 -7.94 -42.78
N ALA A 50 -2.04 -6.81 -42.29
CA ALA A 50 -1.78 -5.49 -42.84
C ALA A 50 -0.32 -5.05 -42.64
N VAL A 51 0.28 -5.46 -41.53
CA VAL A 51 1.70 -5.26 -41.24
C VAL A 51 2.56 -6.06 -42.22
N PHE A 52 2.20 -7.30 -42.50
CA PHE A 52 2.91 -8.16 -43.44
C PHE A 52 2.81 -7.64 -44.86
N ASP A 53 1.65 -7.13 -45.27
CA ASP A 53 1.48 -6.45 -46.55
C ASP A 53 2.37 -5.20 -46.64
N THR A 54 2.42 -4.42 -45.57
CA THR A 54 3.31 -3.23 -45.50
C THR A 54 4.78 -3.64 -45.62
N LEU A 55 5.22 -4.72 -44.95
CA LEU A 55 6.58 -5.26 -45.06
C LEU A 55 6.88 -5.77 -46.47
N ASN A 56 5.95 -6.50 -47.08
CA ASN A 56 6.07 -7.00 -48.45
C ASN A 56 6.26 -5.85 -49.46
N GLN A 57 5.61 -4.71 -49.24
CA GLN A 57 5.82 -3.51 -50.06
C GLN A 57 7.21 -2.88 -49.88
N GLN A 58 7.92 -3.16 -48.77
CA GLN A 58 9.30 -2.70 -48.55
C GLN A 58 10.35 -3.69 -49.07
N LYS A 59 9.91 -4.80 -49.68
CA LYS A 59 10.80 -5.79 -50.28
C LYS A 59 11.70 -5.14 -51.33
N ALA A 60 13.00 -5.39 -51.22
CA ALA A 60 14.05 -4.89 -52.10
C ALA A 60 14.16 -3.35 -52.20
N PHE A 61 13.44 -2.59 -51.36
CA PHE A 61 13.67 -1.14 -51.26
C PHE A 61 15.02 -0.89 -50.59
N LYS A 62 15.87 -0.09 -51.23
CA LYS A 62 17.20 0.23 -50.74
C LYS A 62 17.18 1.54 -49.94
N TYR A 63 17.73 1.49 -48.74
CA TYR A 63 17.86 2.61 -47.83
C TYR A 63 19.34 2.96 -47.65
N GLU A 64 19.65 4.22 -47.37
CA GLU A 64 21.02 4.71 -47.16
C GLU A 64 21.67 4.15 -45.88
N SER A 65 20.88 3.63 -44.95
CA SER A 65 21.37 2.97 -43.74
C SER A 65 20.26 2.17 -43.05
N ARG A 66 20.62 1.30 -42.10
CA ARG A 66 19.65 0.66 -41.18
C ARG A 66 18.86 1.69 -40.36
N SER A 67 19.49 2.78 -39.95
CA SER A 67 18.81 3.86 -39.21
C SER A 67 17.72 4.51 -40.05
N GLN A 68 18.03 4.84 -41.32
CA GLN A 68 17.04 5.40 -42.24
C GLN A 68 15.95 4.38 -42.56
N MET A 69 16.31 3.12 -42.77
CA MET A 69 15.34 2.03 -42.95
C MET A 69 14.37 1.96 -41.77
N ALA A 70 14.89 1.91 -40.55
CA ALA A 70 14.07 1.86 -39.34
C ALA A 70 13.15 3.07 -39.21
N GLU A 71 13.65 4.28 -39.46
CA GLU A 71 12.85 5.50 -39.44
C GLU A 71 11.69 5.45 -40.45
N LYS A 72 12.00 5.13 -41.72
CA LYS A 72 11.00 5.09 -42.81
C LYS A 72 10.00 3.95 -42.66
N ILE A 73 10.46 2.81 -42.17
CA ILE A 73 9.59 1.68 -41.88
C ILE A 73 8.69 2.01 -40.67
N ASN A 74 9.22 2.62 -39.60
CA ASN A 74 8.41 3.07 -38.46
C ASN A 74 7.37 4.13 -38.84
N GLU A 75 7.70 5.03 -39.77
CA GLU A 75 6.76 6.02 -40.31
C GLU A 75 5.57 5.32 -41.01
N ARG A 76 5.83 4.23 -41.77
CA ARG A 76 4.78 3.40 -42.37
C ARG A 76 4.00 2.58 -41.34
N PHE A 77 4.65 2.20 -40.25
CA PHE A 77 4.02 1.53 -39.09
C PHE A 77 3.38 2.50 -38.10
N LYS A 78 3.17 3.78 -38.43
CA LYS A 78 2.56 4.77 -37.52
C LYS A 78 1.15 4.35 -37.05
N ALA A 79 0.42 3.63 -37.90
CA ALA A 79 -0.89 3.07 -37.56
C ALA A 79 -0.82 1.81 -36.66
N TYR A 80 0.37 1.22 -36.49
CA TYR A 80 0.58 -0.04 -35.78
C TYR A 80 1.71 0.08 -34.72
N PRO A 81 1.57 0.97 -33.72
CA PRO A 81 2.62 1.30 -32.76
C PRO A 81 3.17 0.10 -31.98
N GLN A 82 2.34 -0.92 -31.74
CA GLN A 82 2.74 -2.16 -31.05
C GLN A 82 3.86 -2.93 -31.79
N HIS A 83 3.89 -2.86 -33.13
CA HIS A 83 4.89 -3.55 -33.94
C HIS A 83 6.16 -2.73 -34.19
N GLN A 84 6.14 -1.42 -33.96
CA GLN A 84 7.29 -0.55 -34.24
C GLN A 84 8.53 -0.93 -33.44
N LYS A 85 8.37 -1.24 -32.15
CA LYS A 85 9.50 -1.66 -31.29
C LYS A 85 10.14 -2.94 -31.81
N ILE A 86 9.32 -3.92 -32.20
CA ILE A 86 9.74 -5.22 -32.72
C ILE A 86 10.47 -5.06 -34.06
N VAL A 87 9.86 -4.33 -35.00
CA VAL A 87 10.40 -4.08 -36.33
C VAL A 87 11.68 -3.27 -36.26
N ASN A 88 11.72 -2.21 -35.45
CA ASN A 88 12.94 -1.42 -35.23
C ASN A 88 14.06 -2.26 -34.64
N ASN A 89 13.78 -3.01 -33.57
CA ASN A 89 14.77 -3.91 -32.97
C ASN A 89 15.29 -4.91 -34.00
N PHE A 90 14.41 -5.52 -34.80
CA PHE A 90 14.81 -6.46 -35.85
C PHE A 90 15.65 -5.76 -36.94
N ILE A 91 15.28 -4.59 -37.43
CA ILE A 91 16.06 -3.89 -38.46
C ILE A 91 17.45 -3.53 -37.95
N GLN A 92 17.54 -3.06 -36.70
CA GLN A 92 18.81 -2.65 -36.11
C GLN A 92 19.71 -3.86 -35.83
N THR A 93 19.14 -4.96 -35.35
CA THR A 93 19.92 -6.09 -34.80
C THR A 93 19.97 -7.33 -35.69
N SER A 94 18.99 -7.51 -36.58
CA SER A 94 18.90 -8.72 -37.41
C SER A 94 19.93 -8.69 -38.52
N TRP A 95 20.47 -9.86 -38.75
CA TRP A 95 21.48 -10.14 -39.76
C TRP A 95 20.89 -10.51 -41.11
N THR A 96 19.60 -10.83 -41.14
CA THR A 96 18.92 -11.14 -42.40
C THR A 96 18.86 -9.90 -43.28
N ILE A 97 18.79 -8.71 -42.66
CA ILE A 97 18.92 -7.41 -43.34
C ILE A 97 20.20 -7.39 -44.16
N ARG A 98 20.04 -7.21 -45.47
CA ARG A 98 21.15 -7.18 -46.42
C ARG A 98 21.73 -5.78 -46.49
N GLU A 99 23.04 -5.71 -46.62
CA GLU A 99 23.78 -4.46 -46.84
C GLU A 99 24.65 -4.64 -48.08
N ASP A 100 24.42 -3.80 -49.10
CA ASP A 100 25.24 -3.75 -50.31
C ASP A 100 26.15 -2.53 -50.24
N THR A 101 27.41 -2.68 -50.64
CA THR A 101 28.30 -1.55 -50.89
C THR A 101 28.09 -1.05 -52.31
N VAL A 102 27.62 0.19 -52.46
CA VAL A 102 27.41 0.84 -53.75
C VAL A 102 28.33 2.04 -53.84
N THR A 103 29.10 2.13 -54.92
CA THR A 103 29.90 3.31 -55.21
C THR A 103 28.98 4.41 -55.74
N ASP A 104 28.93 5.54 -55.06
CA ASP A 104 28.14 6.67 -55.52
C ASP A 104 28.78 7.39 -56.72
N VAL A 105 28.08 8.39 -57.24
CA VAL A 105 28.52 9.24 -58.36
C VAL A 105 29.84 9.97 -58.10
N MET A 106 30.28 10.05 -56.85
CA MET A 106 31.55 10.68 -56.44
C MET A 106 32.65 9.65 -56.16
N GLY A 107 32.42 8.36 -56.41
CA GLY A 107 33.40 7.30 -56.13
C GLY A 107 33.45 6.87 -54.67
N MET A 108 32.55 7.36 -53.80
CA MET A 108 32.52 6.99 -52.39
C MET A 108 31.68 5.73 -52.18
N LEU A 109 32.18 4.84 -51.33
CA LEU A 109 31.47 3.61 -50.96
C LEU A 109 30.38 3.93 -49.94
N ASN A 110 29.12 3.80 -50.36
CA ASN A 110 27.96 3.92 -49.48
C ASN A 110 27.37 2.52 -49.22
N MET A 111 27.07 2.23 -47.96
CA MET A 111 26.34 1.01 -47.60
C MET A 111 24.85 1.26 -47.76
N GLN A 112 24.15 0.40 -48.48
CA GLN A 112 22.70 0.44 -48.62
C GLN A 112 22.07 -0.77 -47.95
N ALA A 113 21.12 -0.55 -47.04
CA ALA A 113 20.39 -1.60 -46.36
C ALA A 113 19.09 -1.94 -47.13
N PHE A 114 18.72 -3.22 -47.22
CA PHE A 114 17.44 -3.64 -47.80
C PHE A 114 16.90 -4.95 -47.18
N LEU A 115 15.61 -5.20 -47.40
CA LEU A 115 14.91 -6.42 -47.00
C LEU A 115 14.76 -7.35 -48.22
N ASP A 116 15.46 -8.49 -48.22
CA ASP A 116 15.22 -9.57 -49.19
C ASP A 116 14.07 -10.50 -48.72
N ASP A 117 13.73 -11.51 -49.52
CA ASP A 117 12.67 -12.48 -49.18
C ASP A 117 12.90 -13.14 -47.82
N ASN A 118 14.13 -13.59 -47.57
CA ASN A 118 14.49 -14.23 -46.33
C ASN A 118 14.39 -13.27 -45.13
N SER A 119 14.76 -11.99 -45.32
CA SER A 119 14.61 -10.94 -44.30
C SER A 119 13.16 -10.69 -43.93
N ILE A 120 12.29 -10.63 -44.94
CA ILE A 120 10.87 -10.40 -44.74
C ILE A 120 10.25 -11.57 -44.02
N ASP A 121 10.50 -12.80 -44.47
CA ASP A 121 9.92 -13.98 -43.83
C ASP A 121 10.45 -14.16 -42.41
N SER A 122 11.73 -13.86 -42.18
CA SER A 122 12.31 -13.84 -40.83
C SER A 122 11.71 -12.75 -39.94
N LEU A 123 11.40 -11.58 -40.49
CA LEU A 123 10.76 -10.49 -39.75
C LEU A 123 9.29 -10.80 -39.46
N LYS A 124 8.54 -11.36 -40.42
CA LYS A 124 7.16 -11.82 -40.21
C LYS A 124 7.09 -12.89 -39.13
N TRP A 125 7.97 -13.87 -39.22
CA TRP A 125 8.09 -14.90 -38.19
C TRP A 125 8.48 -14.30 -36.84
N TYR A 126 9.42 -13.34 -36.82
CA TYR A 126 9.78 -12.65 -35.59
C TYR A 126 8.61 -11.84 -35.02
N ILE A 127 7.79 -11.19 -35.85
CA ILE A 127 6.59 -10.49 -35.40
C ILE A 127 5.56 -11.47 -34.83
N VAL A 128 5.31 -12.61 -35.48
CA VAL A 128 4.37 -13.63 -34.98
C VAL A 128 4.88 -14.28 -33.71
N ASP A 129 6.15 -14.64 -33.64
CA ASP A 129 6.76 -15.22 -32.44
C ASP A 129 6.81 -14.19 -31.30
N ASP A 130 7.18 -12.94 -31.62
CA ASP A 130 7.22 -11.85 -30.66
C ASP A 130 5.84 -11.55 -30.11
N ALA A 131 4.85 -11.39 -30.99
CA ALA A 131 3.44 -11.22 -30.64
C ALA A 131 2.92 -12.42 -29.87
N THR A 132 3.13 -13.67 -30.31
CA THR A 132 2.62 -14.88 -29.63
C THR A 132 3.25 -15.08 -28.25
N ASN A 133 4.52 -14.70 -28.07
CA ASN A 133 5.22 -14.84 -26.79
C ASN A 133 5.07 -13.59 -25.88
N GLN A 134 4.77 -12.39 -26.41
CA GLN A 134 4.26 -11.25 -25.62
C GLN A 134 2.75 -11.37 -25.33
N MET A 135 2.01 -12.11 -26.17
CA MET A 135 0.59 -12.44 -26.06
C MET A 135 0.28 -13.42 -24.95
N VAL A 136 1.25 -13.83 -24.15
CA VAL A 136 0.89 -14.51 -22.92
C VAL A 136 0.44 -13.44 -21.94
N PHE A 137 -0.71 -12.82 -22.25
CA PHE A 137 -1.84 -12.88 -21.36
C PHE A 137 -1.85 -14.25 -20.69
N SER A 138 -1.08 -14.36 -19.62
CA SER A 138 -1.21 -15.48 -18.72
C SER A 138 -2.59 -15.26 -18.13
N GLN A 139 -3.54 -16.12 -18.52
CA GLN A 139 -4.87 -16.14 -17.92
C GLN A 139 -4.74 -16.09 -16.39
N GLN A 140 -3.72 -16.75 -15.84
CA GLN A 140 -3.37 -16.69 -14.42
C GLN A 140 -2.95 -15.28 -13.97
N ALA A 141 -2.05 -14.59 -14.68
CA ALA A 141 -1.70 -13.21 -14.35
C ALA A 141 -2.90 -12.27 -14.39
N TYR A 142 -3.79 -12.45 -15.37
CA TYR A 142 -5.06 -11.75 -15.40
C TYR A 142 -5.96 -12.11 -14.22
N ASP A 143 -6.11 -13.39 -13.89
CA ASP A 143 -6.94 -13.85 -12.77
C ASP A 143 -6.41 -13.31 -11.43
N PHE A 144 -5.08 -13.20 -11.26
CA PHE A 144 -4.46 -12.54 -10.11
C PHE A 144 -4.77 -11.05 -10.07
N VAL A 145 -4.51 -10.34 -11.16
CA VAL A 145 -4.73 -8.90 -11.23
C VAL A 145 -6.22 -8.57 -11.07
N LYS A 146 -7.11 -9.45 -11.55
CA LYS A 146 -8.56 -9.37 -11.36
C LYS A 146 -8.95 -9.49 -9.89
N GLN A 147 -8.33 -10.40 -9.13
CA GLN A 147 -8.54 -10.49 -7.67
C GLN A 147 -8.13 -9.21 -6.94
N MET A 148 -7.24 -8.40 -7.51
CA MET A 148 -6.80 -7.14 -6.92
C MET A 148 -7.69 -5.93 -7.24
N GLN A 149 -8.66 -6.04 -8.17
CA GLN A 149 -9.48 -4.90 -8.64
C GLN A 149 -10.34 -4.27 -7.54
N GLU A 150 -10.75 -5.05 -6.54
CA GLU A 150 -11.63 -4.58 -5.45
C GLU A 150 -10.86 -3.96 -4.28
N THR A 151 -9.53 -3.93 -4.37
CA THR A 151 -8.66 -3.51 -3.26
C THR A 151 -7.99 -2.18 -3.57
N ALA A 152 -8.11 -1.24 -2.63
CA ALA A 152 -7.37 0.01 -2.64
C ALA A 152 -6.11 -0.12 -1.77
N PHE A 153 -5.00 0.37 -2.28
CA PHE A 153 -3.69 0.29 -1.64
C PHE A 153 -3.15 1.68 -1.30
N LEU A 154 -2.57 1.79 -0.13
CA LEU A 154 -1.93 2.98 0.41
C LEU A 154 -0.81 3.50 -0.49
N ASP A 155 0.02 2.58 -0.98
CA ASP A 155 1.16 2.83 -1.83
C ASP A 155 1.47 1.59 -2.69
N SER A 156 2.42 1.73 -3.62
CA SER A 156 2.87 0.62 -4.46
C SER A 156 3.55 -0.49 -3.66
N ILE A 157 4.08 -0.19 -2.45
CA ILE A 157 4.74 -1.18 -1.59
C ILE A 157 3.67 -2.12 -1.01
N GLN A 158 2.57 -1.57 -0.49
CA GLN A 158 1.44 -2.33 0.02
C GLN A 158 0.79 -3.17 -1.09
N LEU A 159 0.62 -2.61 -2.29
CA LEU A 159 0.13 -3.36 -3.44
C LEU A 159 1.02 -4.56 -3.76
N HIS A 160 2.33 -4.33 -3.86
CA HIS A 160 3.31 -5.38 -4.14
C HIS A 160 3.29 -6.50 -3.09
N ARG A 161 3.13 -6.12 -1.81
CA ARG A 161 2.97 -7.07 -0.71
C ARG A 161 1.70 -7.88 -0.81
N TYR A 162 0.56 -7.23 -1.06
CA TYR A 162 -0.71 -7.92 -1.25
C TYR A 162 -0.62 -8.94 -2.38
N PHE A 163 -0.01 -8.55 -3.50
CA PHE A 163 0.24 -9.44 -4.61
C PHE A 163 1.06 -10.69 -4.20
N LYS A 164 2.15 -10.51 -3.45
CA LYS A 164 2.94 -11.63 -2.93
C LYS A 164 2.12 -12.56 -2.02
N ASN A 165 1.23 -12.01 -1.21
CA ASN A 165 0.37 -12.80 -0.35
C ASN A 165 -0.66 -13.60 -1.13
N LEU A 166 -1.26 -13.01 -2.17
CA LEU A 166 -2.11 -13.73 -3.11
C LEU A 166 -1.36 -14.88 -3.77
N LEU A 167 -0.14 -14.65 -4.26
CA LEU A 167 0.72 -15.69 -4.82
C LEU A 167 1.05 -16.80 -3.81
N ALA A 168 1.39 -16.43 -2.58
CA ALA A 168 1.72 -17.42 -1.57
C ALA A 168 0.50 -18.28 -1.22
N SER A 169 -0.68 -17.64 -1.12
CA SER A 169 -1.96 -18.30 -0.87
C SER A 169 -2.35 -19.23 -2.01
N SER A 170 -2.21 -18.79 -3.27
CA SER A 170 -2.55 -19.62 -4.43
C SER A 170 -1.69 -20.87 -4.54
N PHE A 171 -0.44 -20.80 -4.11
CA PHE A 171 0.47 -21.93 -4.08
C PHE A 171 0.41 -22.71 -2.75
N ASN A 172 -0.49 -22.33 -1.83
CA ASN A 172 -0.61 -22.89 -0.48
C ASN A 172 0.74 -22.98 0.25
N LEU A 173 1.63 -22.01 0.00
CA LEU A 173 2.95 -21.98 0.61
C LEU A 173 2.79 -21.89 2.12
N CYS A 174 3.45 -22.81 2.82
CA CYS A 174 3.58 -22.78 4.26
C CYS A 174 2.24 -22.82 5.04
N SER A 175 1.18 -23.33 4.41
CA SER A 175 -0.20 -23.38 4.90
C SER A 175 -0.50 -24.52 5.88
N GLY A 176 0.35 -25.55 5.95
CA GLY A 176 0.10 -26.77 6.73
C GLY A 176 -1.02 -27.67 6.21
N LYS A 177 -1.66 -27.32 5.08
CA LYS A 177 -2.70 -28.12 4.41
C LYS A 177 -2.14 -28.75 3.14
N VAL A 178 -1.94 -30.07 3.15
CA VAL A 178 -1.52 -30.82 1.96
C VAL A 178 -2.70 -30.97 1.01
N ASN A 179 -2.58 -30.47 -0.22
CA ASN A 179 -3.56 -30.68 -1.28
C ASN A 179 -2.86 -31.20 -2.54
N ASP A 180 -3.58 -32.01 -3.33
CA ASP A 180 -3.19 -32.48 -4.67
C ASP A 180 -3.26 -31.33 -5.70
N LEU A 181 -2.36 -30.36 -5.58
CA LEU A 181 -2.30 -29.16 -6.42
C LEU A 181 -1.40 -29.31 -7.66
N ASP A 182 -0.91 -30.52 -7.92
CA ASP A 182 0.11 -30.79 -8.92
C ASP A 182 -0.29 -30.33 -10.32
N GLU A 183 -1.57 -30.45 -10.71
CA GLU A 183 -2.04 -30.07 -12.05
C GLU A 183 -2.10 -28.53 -12.22
N TYR A 184 -2.64 -27.82 -11.22
CA TYR A 184 -2.74 -26.35 -11.25
C TYR A 184 -1.38 -25.65 -11.16
N VAL A 185 -0.44 -26.19 -10.35
CA VAL A 185 0.92 -25.64 -10.25
C VAL A 185 1.67 -25.81 -11.58
N ASN A 186 1.52 -26.96 -12.25
CA ASN A 186 2.17 -27.20 -13.54
C ASN A 186 1.64 -26.24 -14.60
N SER A 187 0.31 -26.12 -14.76
CA SER A 187 -0.28 -25.21 -15.75
C SER A 187 0.09 -23.75 -15.48
N THR A 188 0.12 -23.36 -14.21
CA THR A 188 0.44 -21.99 -13.78
C THR A 188 1.90 -21.65 -14.09
N LEU A 189 2.84 -22.51 -13.68
CA LEU A 189 4.26 -22.30 -13.97
C LEU A 189 4.54 -22.34 -15.48
N GLU A 190 4.02 -23.32 -16.21
CA GLU A 190 4.25 -23.43 -17.66
C GLU A 190 3.78 -22.18 -18.41
N SER A 191 2.67 -21.56 -17.97
CA SER A 191 2.19 -20.29 -18.54
C SER A 191 3.18 -19.13 -18.33
N PHE A 192 3.77 -19.00 -17.13
CA PHE A 192 4.71 -17.91 -16.79
C PHE A 192 6.03 -18.01 -17.55
N PHE A 193 6.49 -19.22 -17.86
CA PHE A 193 7.78 -19.44 -18.52
C PHE A 193 7.77 -19.23 -20.05
N SER A 194 6.63 -18.89 -20.63
CA SER A 194 6.48 -18.56 -22.04
C SER A 194 7.28 -17.30 -22.43
N GLU A 195 7.25 -16.24 -21.62
CA GLU A 195 7.98 -14.99 -21.89
C GLU A 195 9.50 -15.18 -21.75
N LYS A 196 9.93 -15.93 -20.72
CA LYS A 196 11.34 -16.30 -20.54
C LYS A 196 11.88 -17.10 -21.73
N ARG A 197 11.04 -17.90 -22.41
CA ARG A 197 11.41 -18.64 -23.62
C ARG A 197 11.96 -17.72 -24.69
N LYS A 198 11.20 -16.68 -24.99
CA LYS A 198 11.51 -15.71 -26.03
C LYS A 198 12.81 -14.98 -25.73
N ASN A 199 12.95 -14.43 -24.52
CA ASN A 199 14.16 -13.71 -24.10
C ASN A 199 15.42 -14.59 -24.20
N LEU A 200 15.31 -15.90 -23.92
CA LEU A 200 16.41 -16.84 -24.05
C LEU A 200 16.72 -17.19 -25.51
N VAL A 201 15.69 -17.37 -26.36
CA VAL A 201 15.85 -17.56 -27.81
C VAL A 201 16.59 -16.38 -28.41
N ASP A 202 16.17 -15.15 -28.09
CA ASP A 202 16.74 -13.91 -28.63
C ASP A 202 18.18 -13.69 -28.16
N SER A 203 18.47 -13.94 -26.88
CA SER A 203 19.83 -13.84 -26.34
C SER A 203 20.79 -14.84 -27.01
N ILE A 204 20.37 -16.11 -27.14
CA ILE A 204 21.18 -17.15 -27.80
C ILE A 204 21.40 -16.79 -29.28
N ARG A 205 20.36 -16.32 -29.96
CA ARG A 205 20.43 -15.86 -31.36
C ARG A 205 21.43 -14.71 -31.51
N ASN A 206 21.38 -13.71 -30.63
CA ASN A 206 22.29 -12.55 -30.66
C ASN A 206 23.75 -12.96 -30.42
N VAL A 207 24.02 -13.81 -29.43
CA VAL A 207 25.38 -14.29 -29.14
C VAL A 207 25.97 -15.10 -30.29
N GLN A 208 25.18 -15.98 -30.91
CA GLN A 208 25.64 -16.77 -32.04
C GLN A 208 25.84 -15.91 -33.30
N SER A 209 24.98 -14.90 -33.51
CA SER A 209 25.17 -13.86 -34.53
C SER A 209 26.53 -13.19 -34.38
N GLU A 210 26.89 -12.70 -33.18
CA GLU A 210 28.19 -12.05 -32.95
C GLU A 210 29.40 -12.99 -33.20
N LYS A 211 29.26 -14.28 -32.92
CA LYS A 211 30.30 -15.27 -33.24
C LYS A 211 30.43 -15.48 -34.74
N CYS A 212 29.31 -15.59 -35.45
CA CYS A 212 29.31 -15.77 -36.89
C CYS A 212 29.79 -14.53 -37.65
N LYS A 213 29.64 -13.31 -37.09
CA LYS A 213 30.17 -12.05 -37.70
C LYS A 213 31.68 -12.10 -37.98
N LYS A 214 32.41 -12.98 -37.30
CA LYS A 214 33.85 -13.17 -37.46
C LYS A 214 34.21 -14.23 -38.51
N GLU A 215 33.23 -14.95 -39.04
CA GLU A 215 33.44 -15.97 -40.07
C GLU A 215 33.28 -15.39 -41.47
N LYS A 216 34.06 -15.92 -42.42
CA LYS A 216 34.11 -15.45 -43.82
C LYS A 216 32.79 -15.67 -44.57
N ASP A 217 32.03 -16.67 -44.15
CA ASP A 217 30.69 -16.98 -44.66
C ASP A 217 29.70 -16.96 -43.50
N TYR A 218 29.29 -15.74 -43.16
CA TYR A 218 28.33 -15.46 -42.11
C TYR A 218 27.01 -16.25 -42.30
N GLY A 219 26.54 -16.34 -43.54
CA GLY A 219 25.27 -17.00 -43.88
C GLY A 219 25.31 -18.51 -43.59
N ALA A 220 26.34 -19.19 -44.09
CA ALA A 220 26.54 -20.62 -43.80
C ALA A 220 26.81 -20.89 -42.31
N CYS A 221 27.51 -19.99 -41.62
CA CYS A 221 27.70 -20.07 -40.17
C CYS A 221 26.38 -20.00 -39.41
N MET A 222 25.50 -19.06 -39.78
CA MET A 222 24.19 -18.90 -39.15
C MET A 222 23.25 -20.06 -39.46
N GLU A 223 23.23 -20.57 -40.68
CA GLU A 223 22.41 -21.75 -41.01
C GLU A 223 22.84 -22.99 -40.22
N LYS A 224 24.15 -23.15 -40.00
CA LYS A 224 24.73 -24.26 -39.25
C LYS A 224 24.62 -24.10 -37.73
N LYS A 225 24.80 -22.89 -37.18
CA LYS A 225 24.90 -22.63 -35.73
C LYS A 225 23.65 -21.98 -35.11
N CYS A 226 22.77 -21.40 -35.93
CA CYS A 226 21.51 -20.76 -35.55
C CYS A 226 20.27 -21.46 -36.11
N ASN A 227 20.30 -22.79 -36.23
CA ASN A 227 19.10 -23.56 -36.57
C ASN A 227 18.03 -23.32 -35.49
N MET A 228 16.98 -22.56 -35.84
CA MET A 228 15.93 -22.16 -34.90
C MET A 228 15.29 -23.37 -34.22
N ARG A 229 15.08 -24.49 -34.93
CA ARG A 229 14.52 -25.71 -34.33
C ARG A 229 15.40 -26.25 -33.19
N GLN A 230 16.72 -26.18 -33.34
CA GLN A 230 17.67 -26.56 -32.29
C GLN A 230 17.71 -25.53 -31.17
N ILE A 231 17.67 -24.23 -31.47
CA ILE A 231 17.58 -23.17 -30.46
C ILE A 231 16.33 -23.35 -29.60
N TYR A 232 15.15 -23.53 -30.21
CA TYR A 232 13.90 -23.80 -29.49
C TYR A 232 13.94 -25.08 -28.67
N SER A 233 14.53 -26.16 -29.20
CA SER A 233 14.69 -27.41 -28.44
C SER A 233 15.61 -27.21 -27.21
N ASN A 234 16.72 -26.49 -27.38
CA ASN A 234 17.65 -26.19 -26.30
C ASN A 234 17.06 -25.25 -25.26
N VAL A 235 16.38 -24.19 -25.71
CA VAL A 235 15.65 -23.26 -24.84
C VAL A 235 14.52 -23.99 -24.11
N GLY A 236 13.77 -24.87 -24.81
CA GLY A 236 12.74 -25.70 -24.20
C GLY A 236 13.27 -26.58 -23.07
N LYS A 237 14.48 -27.15 -23.22
CA LYS A 237 15.17 -27.89 -22.15
C LYS A 237 15.57 -26.98 -20.98
N ILE A 238 16.05 -25.77 -21.25
CA ILE A 238 16.41 -24.79 -20.21
C ILE A 238 15.16 -24.36 -19.44
N ILE A 239 14.06 -24.07 -20.13
CA ILE A 239 12.78 -23.73 -19.51
C ILE A 239 12.24 -24.88 -18.70
N ALA A 240 12.22 -26.10 -19.24
CA ALA A 240 11.78 -27.26 -18.49
C ALA A 240 12.62 -27.43 -17.20
N SER A 241 13.92 -27.12 -17.25
CA SER A 241 14.77 -27.09 -16.06
C SER A 241 14.39 -25.99 -15.07
N ASP A 242 14.09 -24.78 -15.55
CA ASP A 242 13.63 -23.67 -14.72
C ASP A 242 12.23 -23.91 -14.12
N VAL A 243 11.26 -24.38 -14.91
CA VAL A 243 9.93 -24.82 -14.46
C VAL A 243 10.09 -25.88 -13.37
N ASN A 244 10.92 -26.91 -13.61
CA ASN A 244 11.20 -27.92 -12.59
C ASN A 244 11.95 -27.36 -11.37
N ARG A 245 12.72 -26.27 -11.50
CA ARG A 245 13.34 -25.59 -10.35
C ARG A 245 12.28 -24.86 -9.53
N GLU A 246 11.39 -24.10 -10.16
CA GLU A 246 10.31 -23.39 -9.43
C GLU A 246 9.28 -24.36 -8.88
N LYS A 247 8.96 -25.44 -9.60
CA LYS A 247 8.12 -26.53 -9.09
C LYS A 247 8.73 -27.14 -7.83
N ARG A 248 10.00 -27.55 -7.87
CA ARG A 248 10.71 -28.04 -6.68
C ARG A 248 10.75 -27.04 -5.54
N PHE A 249 10.79 -25.74 -5.84
CA PHE A 249 10.64 -24.70 -4.84
C PHE A 249 9.22 -24.72 -4.26
N ILE A 250 8.18 -24.62 -5.08
CA ILE A 250 6.77 -24.65 -4.62
C ILE A 250 6.49 -25.94 -3.83
N ASP A 251 6.83 -27.12 -4.34
CA ASP A 251 6.65 -28.42 -3.66
C ASP A 251 7.38 -28.51 -2.32
N ARG A 252 8.50 -27.78 -2.17
CA ARG A 252 9.25 -27.74 -0.91
C ARG A 252 8.49 -27.00 0.18
N TYR A 253 7.65 -26.02 -0.17
CA TYR A 253 6.98 -25.14 0.79
C TYR A 253 5.46 -25.34 0.83
N SER A 254 4.85 -25.83 -0.26
CA SER A 254 3.41 -26.05 -0.39
C SER A 254 2.92 -27.10 0.61
N GLY A 255 1.84 -26.76 1.30
CA GLY A 255 1.16 -27.62 2.28
C GLY A 255 1.97 -27.95 3.54
N ARG A 256 3.18 -27.40 3.70
CA ARG A 256 4.01 -27.61 4.90
C ARG A 256 3.76 -26.53 5.94
N ILE A 257 4.15 -26.81 7.17
CA ILE A 257 4.35 -25.79 8.20
C ILE A 257 5.80 -25.34 8.07
N CYS A 258 6.06 -24.09 7.71
CA CYS A 258 7.42 -23.55 7.58
C CYS A 258 7.89 -22.91 8.88
N SER A 259 9.20 -22.85 9.11
CA SER A 259 9.77 -21.90 10.07
C SER A 259 9.75 -20.48 9.48
N ASP A 260 9.95 -19.45 10.31
CA ASP A 260 10.00 -18.05 9.85
C ASP A 260 11.12 -17.82 8.82
N ASP A 261 12.29 -18.44 9.01
CA ASP A 261 13.40 -18.37 8.04
C ASP A 261 13.02 -19.00 6.68
N LEU A 262 12.33 -20.13 6.72
CA LEU A 262 11.85 -20.79 5.50
C LEU A 262 10.77 -19.97 4.79
N TRP A 263 9.89 -19.30 5.55
CA TRP A 263 8.89 -18.39 5.00
C TRP A 263 9.56 -17.17 4.36
N LYS A 264 10.49 -16.51 5.04
CA LYS A 264 11.24 -15.38 4.49
C LYS A 264 11.91 -15.74 3.18
N LYS A 265 12.63 -16.87 3.13
CA LYS A 265 13.23 -17.40 1.89
C LYS A 265 12.21 -17.65 0.79
N SER A 266 11.02 -18.12 1.17
CA SER A 266 9.93 -18.32 0.20
C SER A 266 9.40 -16.99 -0.33
N PHE A 267 9.26 -15.98 0.53
CA PHE A 267 8.76 -14.66 0.18
C PHE A 267 9.75 -13.87 -0.70
N ASP A 268 11.05 -13.94 -0.39
CA ASP A 268 12.12 -13.41 -1.24
C ASP A 268 12.12 -14.05 -2.64
N ARG A 269 11.72 -15.33 -2.73
CA ARG A 269 11.57 -16.01 -4.01
C ARG A 269 10.32 -15.54 -4.76
N LEU A 270 9.23 -15.25 -4.07
CA LEU A 270 8.04 -14.64 -4.67
C LEU A 270 8.34 -13.26 -5.26
N ASP A 271 9.23 -12.46 -4.65
CA ASP A 271 9.69 -11.20 -5.26
C ASP A 271 10.33 -11.40 -6.64
N SER A 272 11.10 -12.49 -6.79
CA SER A 272 11.68 -12.86 -8.08
C SER A 272 10.58 -13.23 -9.08
N LEU A 273 9.56 -14.00 -8.67
CA LEU A 273 8.45 -14.37 -9.53
C LEU A 273 7.61 -13.16 -9.94
N TYR A 274 7.30 -12.26 -9.00
CA TYR A 274 6.61 -11.00 -9.29
C TYR A 274 7.37 -10.18 -10.33
N SER A 275 8.66 -9.91 -10.05
CA SER A 275 9.49 -9.05 -10.89
C SER A 275 9.64 -9.60 -12.30
N LEU A 276 9.66 -10.93 -12.44
CA LEU A 276 9.84 -11.60 -13.73
C LEU A 276 8.55 -11.72 -14.54
N TYR A 277 7.39 -11.90 -13.90
CA TYR A 277 6.18 -12.35 -14.61
C TYR A 277 4.94 -11.48 -14.43
N PHE A 278 4.89 -10.68 -13.38
CA PHE A 278 3.68 -9.95 -13.02
C PHE A 278 3.87 -8.44 -13.00
N LYS A 279 5.09 -7.98 -12.76
CA LYS A 279 5.41 -6.57 -12.65
C LYS A 279 4.87 -5.77 -13.85
N GLU A 280 5.06 -6.24 -15.08
CA GLU A 280 4.57 -5.53 -16.26
C GLU A 280 3.03 -5.44 -16.29
N VAL A 281 2.33 -6.55 -16.04
CA VAL A 281 0.85 -6.58 -16.03
C VAL A 281 0.28 -5.71 -14.92
N VAL A 282 0.88 -5.80 -13.73
CA VAL A 282 0.48 -5.04 -12.55
C VAL A 282 0.76 -3.55 -12.78
N ASP A 283 1.97 -3.17 -13.19
CA ASP A 283 2.34 -1.78 -13.48
C ASP A 283 1.47 -1.20 -14.62
N PHE A 284 1.12 -2.00 -15.64
CA PHE A 284 0.21 -1.61 -16.71
C PHE A 284 -1.21 -1.37 -16.22
N SER A 285 -1.71 -2.24 -15.34
CA SER A 285 -3.07 -2.21 -14.82
C SER A 285 -3.25 -1.23 -13.65
N LEU A 286 -2.15 -0.74 -13.10
CA LEU A 286 -2.12 0.16 -11.97
C LEU A 286 -2.67 1.54 -12.34
N ASP A 287 -3.56 2.04 -11.51
CA ASP A 287 -3.96 3.45 -11.48
C ASP A 287 -3.63 4.06 -10.13
N LYS A 288 -2.95 5.21 -10.18
CA LYS A 288 -2.81 6.08 -9.03
C LYS A 288 -3.96 7.07 -9.05
N VAL A 289 -4.89 6.88 -8.14
CA VAL A 289 -6.09 7.71 -8.03
C VAL A 289 -5.80 8.85 -7.08
N TYR A 290 -5.98 10.07 -7.58
CA TYR A 290 -5.98 11.28 -6.76
C TYR A 290 -7.44 11.64 -6.52
N ASN A 291 -7.88 11.60 -5.26
CA ASN A 291 -9.20 12.09 -4.94
C ASN A 291 -9.19 13.62 -5.05
N ASN A 292 -9.84 14.15 -6.08
CA ASN A 292 -9.87 15.59 -6.32
C ASN A 292 -10.89 16.30 -5.41
N ASP A 293 -11.84 15.55 -4.86
CA ASP A 293 -12.91 16.07 -4.04
C ASP A 293 -12.71 15.61 -2.60
N ASP A 294 -12.50 16.56 -1.69
CA ASP A 294 -12.53 16.29 -0.25
C ASP A 294 -13.99 16.10 0.17
N ALA A 295 -14.53 14.92 -0.11
CA ALA A 295 -15.86 14.52 0.31
C ALA A 295 -15.94 14.50 1.84
N SER A 296 -17.08 14.89 2.39
CA SER A 296 -17.33 14.80 3.83
C SER A 296 -17.29 13.34 4.29
N ILE A 297 -16.73 13.11 5.47
CA ILE A 297 -16.60 11.77 6.05
C ILE A 297 -17.93 11.40 6.69
N ILE A 298 -18.53 10.30 6.24
CA ILE A 298 -19.80 9.80 6.75
C ILE A 298 -19.53 8.45 7.42
N LEU A 299 -19.50 8.43 8.75
CA LEU A 299 -19.46 7.19 9.51
C LEU A 299 -20.89 6.70 9.69
N ASN A 300 -21.39 5.93 8.73
CA ASN A 300 -22.66 5.24 8.92
C ASN A 300 -22.51 4.29 10.11
N GLY A 301 -23.32 4.48 11.15
CA GLY A 301 -23.44 3.53 12.26
C GLY A 301 -24.66 2.65 12.02
N LYS A 302 -24.49 1.44 11.50
CA LYS A 302 -25.59 0.48 11.33
C LYS A 302 -26.01 -0.05 12.72
N PHE A 303 -26.81 0.71 13.47
CA PHE A 303 -27.18 0.42 14.86
C PHE A 303 -25.98 0.00 15.75
N SER A 304 -24.78 0.48 15.44
CA SER A 304 -23.57 0.17 16.19
C SER A 304 -23.73 0.62 17.65
N GLY A 305 -23.41 -0.26 18.59
CA GLY A 305 -23.33 0.07 20.00
C GLY A 305 -22.21 1.05 20.34
N ALA A 306 -22.06 1.35 21.62
CA ALA A 306 -20.85 2.00 22.13
C ALA A 306 -19.67 1.02 22.06
N SER A 307 -18.46 1.56 21.95
CA SER A 307 -17.23 0.80 22.14
C SER A 307 -17.23 0.03 23.46
N HIS A 308 -16.82 -1.24 23.39
CA HIS A 308 -16.57 -2.12 24.53
C HIS A 308 -15.18 -1.85 25.15
N LYS A 309 -14.67 -0.61 25.12
CA LYS A 309 -13.29 -0.29 25.51
C LYS A 309 -12.82 -0.83 26.87
N GLU A 310 -13.74 -1.01 27.83
CA GLU A 310 -13.45 -1.54 29.17
C GLU A 310 -13.38 -3.08 29.19
N GLU A 311 -14.01 -3.70 28.22
CA GLU A 311 -14.10 -5.15 28.02
C GLU A 311 -13.10 -5.63 26.94
N LEU A 312 -12.42 -4.73 26.22
CA LEU A 312 -11.33 -5.09 25.30
C LEU A 312 -9.98 -5.15 26.02
N ASN A 313 -9.11 -6.06 25.57
CA ASN A 313 -7.71 -6.10 25.92
C ASN A 313 -6.96 -5.03 25.12
N GLY A 314 -6.24 -4.15 25.83
CA GLY A 314 -5.38 -3.15 25.21
C GLY A 314 -6.12 -2.13 24.32
N GLU A 315 -5.38 -1.49 23.42
CA GLU A 315 -5.91 -0.57 22.43
C GLU A 315 -6.17 -1.27 21.10
N ILE A 316 -7.41 -1.19 20.62
CA ILE A 316 -7.84 -1.73 19.33
C ILE A 316 -8.16 -0.56 18.40
N VAL A 317 -7.36 -0.42 17.33
CA VAL A 317 -7.37 0.78 16.49
C VAL A 317 -7.86 0.44 15.08
N GLY A 318 -8.96 1.06 14.67
CA GLY A 318 -9.43 1.01 13.29
C GLY A 318 -8.80 2.11 12.45
N PHE A 319 -8.09 1.79 11.37
CA PHE A 319 -7.54 2.78 10.44
C PHE A 319 -8.55 3.06 9.32
N TYR A 320 -9.19 4.22 9.36
CA TYR A 320 -10.18 4.65 8.36
C TYR A 320 -9.49 5.47 7.26
N PRO A 321 -9.41 4.97 6.01
CA PRO A 321 -8.73 5.69 4.94
C PRO A 321 -9.61 6.78 4.31
N TYR A 322 -8.97 7.86 3.85
CA TYR A 322 -9.66 9.00 3.22
C TYR A 322 -10.45 8.64 1.95
N TRP A 323 -10.08 7.57 1.24
CA TRP A 323 -10.80 7.15 0.04
C TRP A 323 -12.15 6.48 0.35
N TYR A 324 -12.48 6.25 1.63
CA TYR A 324 -13.83 5.90 2.07
C TYR A 324 -14.69 7.12 2.40
N ALA A 325 -14.12 8.33 2.40
CA ALA A 325 -14.90 9.54 2.60
C ALA A 325 -15.98 9.68 1.51
N GLY A 326 -17.22 9.97 1.91
CA GLY A 326 -18.38 9.99 1.02
C GLY A 326 -18.95 8.61 0.62
N ASP A 327 -18.28 7.49 0.96
CA ASP A 327 -18.78 6.16 0.61
C ASP A 327 -19.90 5.71 1.57
N THR A 328 -21.14 5.87 1.12
CA THR A 328 -22.33 5.47 1.88
C THR A 328 -22.58 3.96 1.90
N THR A 329 -21.83 3.18 1.10
CA THR A 329 -21.96 1.71 1.08
C THR A 329 -21.20 1.05 2.23
N LYS A 330 -20.35 1.82 2.91
CA LYS A 330 -19.53 1.35 4.02
C LYS A 330 -20.00 1.92 5.36
N TRP A 331 -19.70 1.21 6.43
CA TRP A 331 -20.07 1.58 7.80
C TRP A 331 -18.96 1.18 8.78
N VAL A 332 -18.89 1.91 9.89
CA VAL A 332 -17.90 1.69 10.95
C VAL A 332 -18.56 1.04 12.16
N ASP A 333 -18.03 -0.10 12.56
CA ASP A 333 -18.47 -0.78 13.76
C ASP A 333 -17.67 -0.32 14.96
N PHE A 334 -18.26 0.56 15.78
CA PHE A 334 -17.59 1.14 16.93
C PHE A 334 -17.46 0.18 18.12
N GLU A 335 -18.25 -0.89 18.20
CA GLU A 335 -18.24 -1.82 19.34
C GLU A 335 -16.88 -2.48 19.54
N GLY A 336 -16.19 -2.80 18.44
CA GLY A 336 -14.92 -3.55 18.43
C GLY A 336 -13.65 -2.71 18.45
N ILE A 337 -13.72 -1.38 18.62
CA ILE A 337 -12.52 -0.51 18.60
C ILE A 337 -12.51 0.45 19.78
N THR A 338 -11.32 0.79 20.28
CA THR A 338 -11.11 1.84 21.28
C THR A 338 -10.76 3.18 20.63
N ARG A 339 -10.11 3.13 19.46
CA ARG A 339 -9.71 4.31 18.68
C ARG A 339 -9.99 4.13 17.19
N LEU A 340 -10.27 5.24 16.53
CA LEU A 340 -10.37 5.35 15.07
C LEU A 340 -9.27 6.29 14.58
N ALA A 341 -8.34 5.80 13.77
CA ALA A 341 -7.28 6.57 13.18
C ALA A 341 -7.66 6.97 11.74
N TYR A 342 -7.92 8.27 11.51
CA TYR A 342 -8.22 8.79 10.18
C TYR A 342 -6.94 8.97 9.36
N TYR A 343 -6.76 8.12 8.35
CA TYR A 343 -5.68 8.23 7.38
C TYR A 343 -6.09 9.15 6.24
N GLY A 344 -5.79 10.45 6.36
CA GLY A 344 -6.21 11.42 5.35
C GLY A 344 -5.57 12.81 5.44
N LEU A 345 -4.46 12.98 6.16
CA LEU A 345 -3.71 14.23 6.18
C LEU A 345 -2.31 14.03 5.62
N LYS A 346 -1.81 15.05 4.92
CA LYS A 346 -0.42 15.16 4.50
C LYS A 346 0.19 16.44 5.04
N ALA A 347 1.45 16.40 5.44
CA ALA A 347 2.24 17.60 5.69
C ALA A 347 2.96 18.01 4.39
N ASP A 348 2.80 19.26 3.96
CA ASP A 348 3.54 19.80 2.82
C ASP A 348 5.02 20.08 3.18
N ASN A 349 5.84 20.57 2.25
CA ASN A 349 7.26 20.84 2.51
C ASN A 349 7.49 21.98 3.53
N ASN A 350 6.47 22.79 3.83
CA ASN A 350 6.52 23.87 4.80
C ASN A 350 6.00 23.45 6.19
N GLY A 351 5.45 22.24 6.33
CA GLY A 351 4.84 21.75 7.56
C GLY A 351 3.37 22.14 7.72
N SER A 352 2.72 22.64 6.67
CA SER A 352 1.27 22.92 6.69
C SER A 352 0.49 21.62 6.51
N LEU A 353 -0.62 21.48 7.24
CA LEU A 353 -1.50 20.32 7.09
C LEU A 353 -2.45 20.51 5.91
N VAL A 354 -2.45 19.54 5.00
CA VAL A 354 -3.33 19.54 3.84
C VAL A 354 -4.19 18.26 3.78
N THR A 355 -5.37 18.41 3.20
CA THR A 355 -6.29 17.31 2.85
C THR A 355 -5.76 16.52 1.65
N PRO A 356 -6.38 15.39 1.28
CA PRO A 356 -5.97 14.61 0.12
C PRO A 356 -5.95 15.41 -1.19
N SER A 357 -6.90 16.35 -1.37
CA SER A 357 -6.93 17.23 -2.55
C SER A 357 -5.86 18.33 -2.54
N GLY A 358 -5.17 18.52 -1.41
CA GLY A 358 -4.15 19.55 -1.19
C GLY A 358 -4.68 20.87 -0.60
N LYS A 359 -5.94 20.94 -0.17
CA LYS A 359 -6.49 22.12 0.53
C LYS A 359 -6.00 22.17 1.98
N SER A 360 -6.04 23.35 2.60
CA SER A 360 -5.72 23.48 4.03
C SER A 360 -6.67 22.62 4.87
N ALA A 361 -6.10 21.72 5.68
CA ALA A 361 -6.86 20.87 6.59
C ALA A 361 -7.60 21.70 7.64
N LEU A 362 -6.98 22.76 8.17
CA LEU A 362 -7.59 23.63 9.17
C LEU A 362 -8.87 24.28 8.65
N THR A 363 -8.83 24.84 7.44
CA THR A 363 -10.02 25.45 6.82
C THR A 363 -11.07 24.42 6.45
N HIS A 364 -10.68 23.27 5.90
CA HIS A 364 -11.62 22.23 5.51
C HIS A 364 -12.39 21.66 6.70
N PHE A 365 -11.69 21.33 7.79
CA PHE A 365 -12.32 20.77 8.99
C PHE A 365 -12.97 21.81 9.90
N ASP A 366 -12.98 23.10 9.53
CA ASP A 366 -13.77 24.12 10.20
C ASP A 366 -15.25 24.10 9.81
N GLU A 367 -15.55 23.52 8.65
CA GLU A 367 -16.91 23.29 8.21
C GLU A 367 -17.51 22.11 8.97
N LYS A 368 -18.73 22.30 9.49
CA LYS A 368 -19.42 21.30 10.34
C LYS A 368 -19.51 19.93 9.69
N ASP A 369 -19.88 19.90 8.43
CA ASP A 369 -20.08 18.64 7.69
C ASP A 369 -18.78 17.82 7.58
N ASN A 370 -17.61 18.47 7.69
CA ASN A 370 -16.32 17.80 7.57
C ASN A 370 -15.76 17.32 8.91
N TYR A 371 -16.20 17.85 10.06
CA TYR A 371 -15.77 17.37 11.39
C TYR A 371 -16.83 16.54 12.14
N GLU A 372 -18.08 16.48 11.67
CA GLU A 372 -19.16 15.80 12.41
C GLU A 372 -18.87 14.30 12.65
N PHE A 373 -18.09 13.66 11.79
CA PHE A 373 -17.63 12.30 11.99
C PHE A 373 -16.82 12.10 13.28
N VAL A 374 -16.10 13.13 13.75
CA VAL A 374 -15.39 13.12 15.02
C VAL A 374 -16.40 13.03 16.18
N ASN A 375 -17.44 13.87 16.13
CA ASN A 375 -18.54 13.85 17.10
C ASN A 375 -19.25 12.48 17.11
N GLU A 376 -19.38 11.83 15.94
CA GLU A 376 -19.93 10.48 15.82
C GLU A 376 -19.07 9.45 16.55
N ALA A 377 -17.77 9.39 16.28
CA ALA A 377 -16.86 8.48 16.98
C ALA A 377 -16.89 8.70 18.51
N HIS A 378 -16.86 9.96 18.94
CA HIS A 378 -16.94 10.33 20.36
C HIS A 378 -18.25 9.92 21.02
N ARG A 379 -19.38 10.00 20.29
CA ARG A 379 -20.69 9.53 20.76
C ARG A 379 -20.69 8.03 21.04
N HIS A 380 -19.94 7.28 20.25
CA HIS A 380 -19.71 5.85 20.44
C HIS A 380 -18.56 5.53 21.42
N ASN A 381 -18.04 6.52 22.15
CA ASN A 381 -16.95 6.36 23.14
C ASN A 381 -15.63 5.87 22.50
N VAL A 382 -15.43 6.19 21.22
CA VAL A 382 -14.21 5.90 20.47
C VAL A 382 -13.41 7.18 20.33
N LYS A 383 -12.10 7.12 20.61
CA LYS A 383 -11.18 8.25 20.43
C LYS A 383 -10.77 8.39 18.97
N LEU A 384 -10.52 9.61 18.50
CA LEU A 384 -10.10 9.87 17.12
C LEU A 384 -8.65 10.33 17.02
N ASP A 385 -7.85 9.64 16.21
CA ASP A 385 -6.48 10.04 15.90
C ASP A 385 -6.34 10.51 14.45
N TRP A 386 -5.62 11.60 14.23
CA TRP A 386 -5.30 12.10 12.90
C TRP A 386 -3.97 11.54 12.41
N VAL A 387 -3.95 10.77 11.32
CA VAL A 387 -2.70 10.28 10.74
C VAL A 387 -2.14 11.30 9.74
N VAL A 388 -0.95 11.81 10.00
CA VAL A 388 -0.23 12.79 9.19
C VAL A 388 0.89 12.12 8.42
N LEU A 389 0.75 12.03 7.10
CA LEU A 389 1.74 11.48 6.19
C LEU A 389 2.79 12.53 5.78
N LYS A 390 4.06 12.13 5.75
CA LYS A 390 5.12 12.81 4.99
C LYS A 390 6.06 11.76 4.39
N ASP A 391 6.29 11.81 3.09
CA ASP A 391 7.00 10.74 2.37
C ASP A 391 8.21 11.20 1.53
N ASP A 392 8.32 12.50 1.25
CA ASP A 392 9.49 13.12 0.64
C ASP A 392 10.13 14.12 1.62
N TRP A 393 11.45 14.15 1.73
CA TRP A 393 12.19 15.08 2.60
C TRP A 393 13.18 15.95 1.82
N LYS A 394 13.15 15.90 0.48
CA LYS A 394 13.98 16.74 -0.36
C LYS A 394 13.64 18.21 -0.18
N ASN A 395 14.67 19.04 -0.01
CA ASN A 395 14.55 20.49 0.16
C ASN A 395 13.70 20.94 1.36
N VAL A 396 13.49 20.07 2.37
CA VAL A 396 12.76 20.42 3.59
C VAL A 396 13.73 20.98 4.63
N SER A 397 13.48 22.20 5.08
CA SER A 397 14.13 22.74 6.27
C SER A 397 13.42 22.21 7.51
N LEU A 398 14.05 21.23 8.18
CA LEU A 398 13.43 20.49 9.30
C LEU A 398 12.95 21.40 10.43
N GLU A 399 13.72 22.43 10.78
CA GLU A 399 13.36 23.34 11.90
C GLU A 399 12.09 24.15 11.60
N SER A 400 12.02 24.78 10.43
CA SER A 400 10.83 25.53 10.02
C SER A 400 9.63 24.62 9.79
N PHE A 401 9.86 23.44 9.20
CA PHE A 401 8.83 22.43 8.99
C PHE A 401 8.21 21.99 10.32
N PHE A 402 9.02 21.58 11.30
CA PHE A 402 8.54 21.13 12.60
C PHE A 402 7.86 22.24 13.40
N ALA A 403 8.40 23.47 13.39
CA ALA A 403 7.77 24.59 14.07
C ALA A 403 6.37 24.89 13.52
N LYS A 404 6.22 24.90 12.19
CA LYS A 404 4.93 25.13 11.52
C LYS A 404 3.96 23.97 11.78
N LEU A 405 4.43 22.74 11.65
CA LEU A 405 3.63 21.54 11.87
C LEU A 405 3.11 21.44 13.31
N THR A 406 3.93 21.79 14.30
CA THR A 406 3.51 21.88 15.71
C THR A 406 2.41 22.93 15.92
N GLY A 407 2.42 24.02 15.16
CA GLY A 407 1.34 25.00 15.15
C GLY A 407 0.04 24.43 14.59
N GLU A 408 0.13 23.81 13.41
CA GLU A 408 -1.03 23.27 12.68
C GLU A 408 -1.68 22.09 13.41
N ILE A 409 -0.91 21.16 13.97
CA ILE A 409 -1.45 20.02 14.74
C ILE A 409 -2.15 20.52 16.01
N ASP A 410 -1.55 21.49 16.72
CA ASP A 410 -2.14 22.07 17.92
C ASP A 410 -3.48 22.76 17.63
N GLU A 411 -3.54 23.55 16.55
CA GLU A 411 -4.78 24.21 16.11
C GLU A 411 -5.82 23.20 15.64
N LEU A 412 -5.42 22.15 14.92
CA LEU A 412 -6.32 21.11 14.46
C LEU A 412 -6.94 20.36 15.64
N LEU A 413 -6.12 19.79 16.54
CA LEU A 413 -6.60 18.91 17.60
C LEU A 413 -7.40 19.66 18.66
N ASN A 414 -6.88 20.78 19.17
CA ASN A 414 -7.46 21.46 20.34
C ASN A 414 -8.65 22.37 20.01
N LYS A 415 -9.14 22.33 18.76
CA LYS A 415 -10.36 23.05 18.38
C LYS A 415 -11.59 22.33 18.92
N LYS A 416 -12.41 23.04 19.69
CA LYS A 416 -13.64 22.49 20.27
C LYS A 416 -14.74 22.34 19.22
N ILE A 417 -15.33 21.16 19.11
CA ILE A 417 -16.34 20.83 18.10
C ILE A 417 -17.73 20.48 18.68
N ASN A 418 -17.83 20.30 19.99
CA ASN A 418 -19.09 20.00 20.66
C ASN A 418 -20.11 21.14 20.57
N SER A 419 -21.37 20.77 20.42
CA SER A 419 -22.49 21.71 20.49
C SER A 419 -22.56 22.38 21.86
N SER A 420 -23.15 23.58 21.91
CA SER A 420 -23.38 24.27 23.19
C SER A 420 -24.26 23.47 24.15
N PHE A 421 -25.19 22.65 23.62
CA PHE A 421 -26.03 21.76 24.42
C PHE A 421 -25.21 20.65 25.10
N GLN A 422 -24.34 19.96 24.35
CA GLN A 422 -23.46 18.93 24.92
C GLN A 422 -22.57 19.52 26.02
N ARG A 423 -21.93 20.66 25.77
CA ARG A 423 -21.10 21.35 26.77
C ARG A 423 -21.88 21.69 28.04
N PHE A 424 -23.13 22.15 27.89
CA PHE A 424 -24.01 22.39 29.03
C PHE A 424 -24.34 21.12 29.79
N VAL A 425 -24.73 20.04 29.10
CA VAL A 425 -25.04 18.75 29.72
C VAL A 425 -23.83 18.22 30.50
N ASN A 426 -22.62 18.26 29.92
CA ASN A 426 -21.39 17.81 30.58
C ASN A 426 -21.16 18.55 31.89
N ALA A 427 -21.27 19.88 31.85
CA ALA A 427 -21.05 20.75 32.99
C ALA A 427 -22.03 20.45 34.14
N VAL A 428 -23.31 20.16 33.84
CA VAL A 428 -24.32 19.88 34.88
C VAL A 428 -24.33 18.44 35.36
N THR A 429 -23.88 17.49 34.54
CA THR A 429 -23.79 16.08 34.94
C THR A 429 -22.48 15.73 35.65
N PHE A 430 -21.59 16.70 35.86
CA PHE A 430 -20.27 16.52 36.47
C PHE A 430 -19.42 15.44 35.78
N ASN A 431 -19.62 15.26 34.48
CA ASN A 431 -18.87 14.27 33.73
C ASN A 431 -17.67 14.94 33.06
N THR A 432 -16.46 14.50 33.40
CA THR A 432 -15.19 15.06 32.93
C THR A 432 -14.62 14.33 31.71
N ASP A 433 -15.19 13.19 31.33
CA ASP A 433 -14.57 12.24 30.39
C ASP A 433 -14.79 12.53 28.90
N GLU A 434 -15.43 13.65 28.54
CA GLU A 434 -15.94 13.80 27.18
C GLU A 434 -15.09 14.66 26.27
N LEU A 435 -14.51 13.95 25.30
CA LEU A 435 -13.79 14.36 24.11
C LEU A 435 -14.50 15.58 23.46
N GLU A 436 -14.04 16.81 23.79
CA GLU A 436 -14.59 18.05 23.22
C GLU A 436 -13.84 18.54 21.99
N ASN A 437 -12.67 17.94 21.77
CA ASN A 437 -11.64 18.38 20.84
C ASN A 437 -11.84 17.71 19.48
N ARG A 438 -11.34 18.31 18.42
CA ARG A 438 -11.43 17.75 17.06
C ARG A 438 -10.53 16.51 16.88
N GLY A 439 -9.69 16.19 17.84
CA GLY A 439 -9.01 14.90 17.91
C GLY A 439 -8.43 14.63 19.30
N ASP A 440 -8.17 13.35 19.54
CA ASP A 440 -7.64 12.80 20.78
C ASP A 440 -6.19 12.31 20.63
N GLY A 441 -5.65 12.43 19.41
CA GLY A 441 -4.27 12.11 19.11
C GLY A 441 -3.87 12.46 17.70
N VAL A 442 -2.56 12.46 17.48
CA VAL A 442 -1.94 12.55 16.16
C VAL A 442 -0.99 11.37 15.99
N THR A 443 -1.01 10.79 14.79
CA THR A 443 -0.08 9.73 14.39
C THR A 443 0.82 10.24 13.28
N LEU A 444 2.12 10.28 13.54
CA LEU A 444 3.10 10.74 12.58
C LEU A 444 3.57 9.56 11.73
N PHE A 445 3.20 9.55 10.45
CA PHE A 445 3.67 8.56 9.48
C PHE A 445 4.71 9.20 8.53
N PHE A 446 5.93 9.31 9.02
CA PHE A 446 7.04 9.90 8.29
C PHE A 446 7.84 8.81 7.59
N LYS A 447 7.63 8.64 6.28
CA LYS A 447 8.36 7.70 5.42
C LYS A 447 9.64 8.37 4.89
N ASN A 448 10.69 7.57 4.68
CA ASN A 448 11.97 8.03 4.11
C ASN A 448 12.65 9.19 4.87
N PHE A 449 12.42 9.32 6.17
CA PHE A 449 13.02 10.36 6.99
C PHE A 449 14.55 10.19 7.03
N PRO A 450 15.34 11.30 6.99
CA PRO A 450 16.80 11.21 7.06
C PRO A 450 17.28 10.49 8.32
N LYS A 451 18.18 9.50 8.14
CA LYS A 451 18.66 8.61 9.22
C LYS A 451 19.90 9.14 9.95
N ASP A 452 20.38 10.34 9.62
CA ASP A 452 21.54 10.94 10.28
C ASP A 452 21.20 11.41 11.70
N SER A 453 22.23 11.50 12.55
CA SER A 453 22.06 11.84 13.97
C SER A 453 21.51 13.25 14.19
N SER A 454 21.83 14.21 13.30
CA SER A 454 21.32 15.58 13.40
C SER A 454 19.82 15.63 13.15
N SER A 455 19.35 15.02 12.07
CA SER A 455 17.93 14.93 11.74
C SER A 455 17.15 14.18 12.81
N THR A 456 17.71 13.10 13.34
CA THR A 456 17.10 12.33 14.44
C THR A 456 16.95 13.16 15.71
N SER A 457 17.99 13.91 16.09
CA SER A 457 17.91 14.81 17.25
C SER A 457 16.86 15.90 17.07
N LYS A 458 16.76 16.50 15.87
CA LYS A 458 15.74 17.50 15.55
C LYS A 458 14.33 16.92 15.65
N PHE A 459 14.13 15.70 15.15
CA PHE A 459 12.85 15.01 15.27
C PHE A 459 12.47 14.72 16.73
N ASN A 460 13.40 14.19 17.53
CA ASN A 460 13.12 13.86 18.92
C ASN A 460 12.77 15.12 19.74
N ASN A 461 13.44 16.25 19.48
CA ASN A 461 13.09 17.53 20.09
C ASN A 461 11.67 17.98 19.68
N PHE A 462 11.38 17.95 18.38
CA PHE A 462 10.03 18.26 17.85
C PHE A 462 8.96 17.38 18.50
N PHE A 463 9.18 16.07 18.61
CA PHE A 463 8.22 15.14 19.19
C PHE A 463 7.91 15.48 20.64
N GLY A 464 8.96 15.74 21.44
CA GLY A 464 8.80 16.16 22.84
C GLY A 464 8.09 17.51 22.98
N GLU A 465 8.45 18.50 22.15
CA GLU A 465 7.80 19.82 22.13
C GLU A 465 6.32 19.74 21.75
N LEU A 466 6.00 18.97 20.71
CA LEU A 466 4.63 18.73 20.26
C LEU A 466 3.80 18.10 21.39
N LYS A 467 4.33 17.04 22.02
CA LYS A 467 3.66 16.36 23.13
C LYS A 467 3.36 17.33 24.28
N ASN A 468 4.36 18.08 24.74
CA ASN A 468 4.19 19.02 25.85
C ASN A 468 3.15 20.09 25.51
N LYS A 469 3.22 20.67 24.31
CA LYS A 469 2.30 21.69 23.85
C LYS A 469 0.85 21.19 23.77
N LEU A 470 0.64 19.95 23.33
CA LEU A 470 -0.70 19.35 23.28
C LEU A 470 -1.22 19.01 24.69
N ALA A 471 -0.36 18.46 25.55
CA ALA A 471 -0.71 18.09 26.92
C ALA A 471 -1.09 19.30 27.80
N GLU A 472 -0.55 20.50 27.54
CA GLU A 472 -0.93 21.74 28.22
C GLU A 472 -2.43 22.09 28.07
N LYS A 473 -3.06 21.64 26.97
CA LYS A 473 -4.47 21.93 26.66
C LYS A 473 -5.38 20.73 26.84
N ASN A 474 -4.87 19.53 26.59
CA ASN A 474 -5.57 18.27 26.78
C ASN A 474 -4.58 17.21 27.24
N GLU A 475 -4.58 16.94 28.54
CA GLU A 475 -3.71 15.95 29.19
C GLU A 475 -3.89 14.53 28.65
N SER A 476 -4.96 14.24 27.91
CA SER A 476 -5.24 12.90 27.36
C SER A 476 -4.82 12.72 25.88
N VAL A 477 -4.22 13.74 25.23
CA VAL A 477 -3.81 13.67 23.82
C VAL A 477 -2.61 12.76 23.63
N TYR A 478 -2.69 11.89 22.61
CA TYR A 478 -1.59 10.99 22.24
C TYR A 478 -0.80 11.54 21.05
N VAL A 479 0.52 11.37 21.10
CA VAL A 479 1.42 11.61 19.97
C VAL A 479 2.06 10.28 19.61
N ASN A 480 1.59 9.68 18.53
CA ASN A 480 1.95 8.34 18.11
C ASN A 480 2.91 8.36 16.91
N LEU A 481 3.65 7.28 16.73
CA LEU A 481 4.47 7.05 15.54
C LEU A 481 3.88 5.90 14.72
N MET A 482 3.97 6.03 13.40
CA MET A 482 3.64 4.96 12.47
C MET A 482 4.79 4.73 11.51
N MET A 483 5.17 3.46 11.33
CA MET A 483 6.21 3.05 10.40
C MET A 483 5.93 1.66 9.85
N ASN A 484 6.62 1.30 8.76
CA ASN A 484 6.51 -0.05 8.24
C ASN A 484 7.42 -0.99 9.03
N GLN A 485 7.08 -2.27 9.06
CA GLN A 485 7.90 -3.30 9.69
C GLN A 485 9.35 -3.32 9.17
N PHE A 486 9.55 -3.21 7.85
CA PHE A 486 10.90 -3.24 7.26
C PHE A 486 11.77 -2.06 7.71
N ASP A 487 11.18 -0.91 8.03
CA ASP A 487 11.93 0.26 8.50
C ASP A 487 12.59 -0.01 9.86
N LEU A 488 11.99 -0.88 10.67
CA LEU A 488 12.46 -1.32 11.99
C LEU A 488 13.38 -2.55 11.95
N SER A 489 13.38 -3.27 10.83
CA SER A 489 14.10 -4.56 10.73
C SER A 489 15.61 -4.38 10.81
N VAL A 490 16.26 -5.29 11.54
CA VAL A 490 17.73 -5.38 11.58
C VAL A 490 18.15 -6.26 10.41
N ASP A 491 19.08 -5.78 9.56
CA ASP A 491 19.55 -6.58 8.42
C ASP A 491 20.38 -7.78 8.90
N ASN A 492 19.73 -8.95 8.96
CA ASN A 492 20.35 -10.20 9.39
C ASN A 492 21.55 -10.63 8.52
N HIS A 493 21.73 -10.11 7.30
CA HIS A 493 22.93 -10.43 6.50
C HIS A 493 24.21 -9.86 7.11
N GLN A 494 24.11 -8.89 8.01
CA GLN A 494 25.26 -8.34 8.75
C GLN A 494 25.57 -9.11 10.03
N LEU A 495 24.69 -10.00 10.50
CA LEU A 495 24.89 -10.77 11.73
C LEU A 495 25.78 -12.03 11.54
N ILE A 496 26.08 -12.43 10.31
CA ILE A 496 26.79 -13.69 10.00
C ILE A 496 28.29 -13.46 9.66
N ALA A 497 28.73 -12.21 9.54
CA ALA A 497 30.16 -11.91 9.42
C ALA A 497 30.69 -11.48 10.79
N ASP A 498 31.51 -12.33 11.42
CA ASP A 498 32.15 -12.20 12.75
C ASP A 498 32.97 -10.91 13.00
N THR A 499 32.86 -9.87 12.17
CA THR A 499 33.61 -8.61 12.25
C THR A 499 32.86 -7.38 11.75
N VAL A 500 31.57 -7.46 11.41
CA VAL A 500 30.84 -6.30 10.87
C VAL A 500 30.00 -5.64 11.96
N VAL A 501 30.34 -4.38 12.25
CA VAL A 501 29.56 -3.45 13.07
C VAL A 501 28.08 -3.62 12.74
N GLN A 502 27.27 -4.01 13.72
CA GLN A 502 25.82 -4.00 13.59
C GLN A 502 25.42 -2.63 13.08
N VAL A 503 24.93 -2.51 11.84
CA VAL A 503 24.17 -1.32 11.45
C VAL A 503 22.83 -1.46 12.16
N LEU A 504 22.84 -1.13 13.46
CA LEU A 504 21.65 -0.92 14.24
C LEU A 504 20.76 0.01 13.42
N SER A 505 19.49 -0.36 13.31
CA SER A 505 18.43 0.47 12.74
C SER A 505 18.65 1.93 13.18
N SER A 506 18.93 2.81 12.22
CA SER A 506 19.46 4.15 12.50
C SER A 506 18.39 5.23 12.36
N GLY A 507 18.51 6.24 13.22
CA GLY A 507 17.60 7.37 13.30
C GLY A 507 16.26 7.06 13.96
N ILE A 508 15.18 7.63 13.42
CA ILE A 508 13.84 7.54 14.03
C ILE A 508 13.23 6.14 13.94
N TYR A 509 13.75 5.29 13.04
CA TYR A 509 13.25 3.94 12.77
C TYR A 509 13.95 2.89 13.64
N SER A 510 13.95 3.05 14.96
CA SER A 510 14.50 2.06 15.87
C SER A 510 13.68 1.94 17.14
N TYR A 511 13.62 0.73 17.70
CA TYR A 511 12.93 0.51 18.98
C TYR A 511 13.64 1.27 20.11
N ASN A 512 14.97 1.40 20.03
CA ASN A 512 15.74 2.15 21.01
C ASN A 512 15.46 3.66 20.95
N ASN A 513 15.28 4.24 19.75
CA ASN A 513 14.85 5.64 19.65
C ASN A 513 13.44 5.83 20.20
N PHE A 514 12.50 4.94 19.87
CA PHE A 514 11.14 5.01 20.40
C PHE A 514 11.11 4.87 21.93
N LEU A 515 11.89 3.96 22.50
CA LEU A 515 12.06 3.85 23.94
C LEU A 515 12.56 5.16 24.58
N ASN A 516 13.49 5.88 23.94
CA ASN A 516 13.94 7.18 24.43
C ASN A 516 12.81 8.22 24.42
N LEU A 517 11.94 8.19 23.41
CA LEU A 517 10.75 9.03 23.38
C LEU A 517 9.80 8.69 24.54
N LEU A 518 9.59 7.40 24.83
CA LEU A 518 8.80 6.94 25.97
C LEU A 518 9.42 7.31 27.33
N LYS A 519 10.75 7.24 27.48
CA LYS A 519 11.47 7.56 28.73
C LYS A 519 11.56 9.06 29.02
N SER A 520 11.53 9.89 27.98
CA SER A 520 11.59 11.35 28.10
C SER A 520 10.34 11.96 28.75
N GLU A 521 9.36 11.13 29.07
CA GLU A 521 8.04 11.51 29.55
C GLU A 521 8.05 11.78 31.06
N LYS A 522 7.65 13.00 31.44
CA LYS A 522 7.37 13.38 32.83
C LYS A 522 5.94 13.04 33.27
N ASN A 523 5.05 12.71 32.32
CA ASN A 523 3.62 12.48 32.52
C ASN A 523 3.21 11.08 32.04
N GLU A 524 2.15 10.51 32.62
CA GLU A 524 1.61 9.15 32.36
C GLU A 524 0.94 8.96 30.97
N THR A 525 1.09 9.90 30.03
CA THR A 525 0.42 9.82 28.72
C THR A 525 1.08 8.80 27.81
N LYS A 526 0.38 7.68 27.59
CA LYS A 526 0.79 6.59 26.69
C LYS A 526 0.93 7.08 25.24
N ASN A 527 2.07 6.83 24.64
CA ASN A 527 2.32 7.00 23.21
C ASN A 527 2.44 5.63 22.54
N TYR A 528 1.93 5.48 21.32
CA TYR A 528 1.97 4.21 20.59
C TYR A 528 2.91 4.23 19.40
N LEU A 529 3.51 3.07 19.14
CA LEU A 529 4.24 2.74 17.92
C LEU A 529 3.37 1.80 17.07
N TYR A 530 2.72 2.35 16.04
CA TYR A 530 2.01 1.60 15.03
C TYR A 530 2.99 1.03 14.01
N VAL A 531 2.97 -0.29 13.85
CA VAL A 531 3.85 -0.97 12.88
C VAL A 531 3.02 -1.64 11.80
N VAL A 532 3.03 -1.06 10.61
CA VAL A 532 2.36 -1.63 9.43
C VAL A 532 3.08 -2.90 9.01
N LEU A 533 2.36 -4.01 9.13
CA LEU A 533 2.88 -5.33 8.79
C LEU A 533 2.91 -5.54 7.28
N ASP A 534 3.89 -6.31 6.84
CA ASP A 534 4.11 -6.58 5.42
C ASP A 534 3.10 -7.59 4.85
N GLU A 535 2.35 -8.30 5.69
CA GLU A 535 1.38 -9.31 5.27
C GLU A 535 0.03 -9.10 5.96
N PRO A 536 -1.10 -9.30 5.25
CA PRO A 536 -2.43 -9.21 5.83
C PRO A 536 -2.66 -10.34 6.84
N VAL A 537 -1.87 -11.43 6.77
CA VAL A 537 -2.00 -12.62 7.62
C VAL A 537 -0.74 -13.54 7.56
N SER A 538 -0.26 -13.96 8.74
CA SER A 538 0.75 -14.94 9.24
C SER A 538 2.28 -14.73 9.17
N ARG A 539 2.93 -15.23 10.23
CA ARG A 539 4.38 -15.43 10.53
C ARG A 539 5.28 -14.21 10.67
N ASN A 540 5.08 -13.11 9.93
CA ASN A 540 5.82 -11.86 10.21
C ASN A 540 5.47 -11.26 11.59
N LYS A 541 4.43 -11.78 12.23
CA LYS A 541 4.03 -11.46 13.61
C LYS A 541 5.07 -11.82 14.68
N GLN A 542 5.97 -12.78 14.44
CA GLN A 542 7.07 -13.08 15.39
C GLN A 542 8.31 -12.23 15.12
N ILE A 543 8.49 -11.78 13.87
CA ILE A 543 9.64 -10.96 13.47
C ILE A 543 9.70 -9.67 14.27
N LEU A 544 8.58 -9.00 14.53
CA LEU A 544 8.56 -7.80 15.38
C LEU A 544 9.11 -8.07 16.78
N LEU A 545 8.69 -9.17 17.43
CA LEU A 545 9.19 -9.54 18.76
C LEU A 545 10.68 -9.89 18.74
N ASN A 546 11.12 -10.58 17.69
CA ASN A 546 12.53 -10.95 17.50
C ASN A 546 13.39 -9.71 17.27
N ASP A 547 13.03 -8.84 16.32
CA ASP A 547 13.74 -7.59 16.01
C ASP A 547 13.80 -6.67 17.23
N MET A 548 12.70 -6.57 17.97
CA MET A 548 12.66 -5.82 19.24
C MET A 548 13.58 -6.44 20.28
N SER A 549 13.61 -7.78 20.41
CA SER A 549 14.49 -8.48 21.36
C SER A 549 15.97 -8.41 21.00
N LEU A 550 16.30 -8.18 19.73
CA LEU A 550 17.67 -7.93 19.29
C LEU A 550 18.15 -6.51 19.64
N GLN A 551 17.23 -5.56 19.80
CA GLN A 551 17.55 -4.16 20.10
C GLN A 551 17.39 -3.80 21.58
N LEU A 552 16.49 -4.47 22.30
CA LEU A 552 16.09 -4.14 23.66
C LEU A 552 16.08 -5.37 24.57
N ASP A 553 16.46 -5.18 25.83
CA ASP A 553 16.47 -6.21 26.84
C ASP A 553 15.50 -5.92 28.01
N GLY A 554 15.25 -6.96 28.82
CA GLY A 554 14.57 -6.85 30.11
C GLY A 554 13.29 -6.00 30.14
N LEU A 555 13.32 -4.96 30.99
CA LEU A 555 12.19 -4.05 31.24
C LEU A 555 11.94 -3.09 30.07
N ASP A 556 13.00 -2.68 29.38
CA ASP A 556 12.92 -1.75 28.25
C ASP A 556 12.13 -2.38 27.09
N ARG A 557 12.39 -3.66 26.82
CA ARG A 557 11.58 -4.45 25.87
C ARG A 557 10.10 -4.49 26.27
N ARG A 558 9.81 -4.70 27.57
CA ARG A 558 8.42 -4.75 28.07
C ARG A 558 7.70 -3.42 27.89
N ASN A 559 8.38 -2.31 28.15
CA ASN A 559 7.82 -0.96 28.01
C ASN A 559 7.45 -0.64 26.56
N VAL A 560 8.34 -1.00 25.61
CA VAL A 560 8.05 -0.84 24.18
C VAL A 560 6.95 -1.78 23.74
N LEU A 561 6.95 -3.05 24.17
CA LEU A 561 5.91 -4.01 23.81
C LEU A 561 4.50 -3.54 24.20
N ASN A 562 4.34 -2.99 25.41
CA ASN A 562 3.05 -2.45 25.88
C ASN A 562 2.54 -1.24 25.07
N SER A 563 3.44 -0.59 24.33
CA SER A 563 3.18 0.59 23.50
C SER A 563 3.19 0.25 22.01
N LEU A 564 3.48 -0.99 21.65
CA LEU A 564 3.57 -1.47 20.27
C LEU A 564 2.17 -1.90 19.80
N VAL A 565 1.79 -1.47 18.62
CA VAL A 565 0.52 -1.82 17.98
C VAL A 565 0.81 -2.34 16.57
N PRO A 566 0.82 -3.66 16.37
CA PRO A 566 0.90 -4.24 15.03
C PRO A 566 -0.34 -3.83 14.22
N VAL A 567 -0.14 -3.31 13.02
CA VAL A 567 -1.20 -2.87 12.12
C VAL A 567 -1.29 -3.79 10.91
N VAL A 568 -2.41 -4.49 10.79
CA VAL A 568 -2.73 -5.34 9.64
C VAL A 568 -3.55 -4.55 8.65
N TRP A 569 -3.06 -4.45 7.40
CA TRP A 569 -3.89 -3.96 6.31
C TRP A 569 -4.67 -5.12 5.69
N PHE A 570 -5.84 -5.41 6.25
CA PHE A 570 -6.70 -6.50 5.85
C PHE A 570 -7.41 -6.20 4.53
N ASP A 571 -7.25 -7.11 3.59
CA ASP A 571 -7.73 -7.03 2.22
C ASP A 571 -9.12 -7.66 2.02
N ASN A 572 -9.81 -8.00 3.12
CA ASN A 572 -11.06 -8.76 3.11
C ASN A 572 -10.96 -10.20 2.58
N VAL A 573 -9.74 -10.71 2.38
CA VAL A 573 -9.43 -12.06 1.92
C VAL A 573 -8.80 -12.88 3.05
N GLY A 574 -9.11 -14.18 3.11
CA GLY A 574 -8.43 -15.07 4.07
C GLY A 574 -8.86 -14.89 5.53
N TRP A 575 -10.16 -14.63 5.77
CA TRP A 575 -10.76 -14.48 7.11
C TRP A 575 -10.36 -15.56 8.12
N ASP A 576 -10.29 -16.83 7.73
CA ASP A 576 -9.86 -17.92 8.63
C ASP A 576 -8.45 -17.69 9.19
N LYS A 577 -7.57 -17.14 8.35
CA LYS A 577 -6.20 -16.84 8.73
C LYS A 577 -6.16 -15.60 9.62
N PHE A 578 -6.98 -14.60 9.31
CA PHE A 578 -7.10 -13.37 10.10
C PHE A 578 -7.60 -13.67 11.52
N SER A 579 -8.62 -14.51 11.64
CA SER A 579 -9.14 -15.01 12.92
C SER A 579 -8.06 -15.67 13.78
N ASN A 580 -7.22 -16.53 13.19
CA ASN A 580 -6.13 -17.19 13.91
C ASN A 580 -5.01 -16.22 14.30
N ASP A 581 -4.75 -15.21 13.47
CA ASP A 581 -3.74 -14.20 13.77
C ASP A 581 -4.21 -13.19 14.81
N ALA A 582 -5.49 -12.80 14.79
CA ALA A 582 -6.11 -11.94 15.79
C ALA A 582 -5.92 -12.50 17.21
N LEU A 583 -6.18 -13.80 17.42
CA LEU A 583 -5.92 -14.48 18.69
C LEU A 583 -4.46 -14.36 19.13
N TYR A 584 -3.52 -14.59 18.21
CA TYR A 584 -2.10 -14.44 18.52
C TYR A 584 -1.72 -13.01 18.89
N TYR A 585 -2.26 -12.01 18.19
CA TYR A 585 -1.99 -10.60 18.50
C TYR A 585 -2.52 -10.22 19.88
N ASN A 586 -3.72 -10.67 20.23
CA ASN A 586 -4.28 -10.49 21.57
C ASN A 586 -3.34 -11.08 22.64
N ASP A 587 -2.91 -12.33 22.47
CA ASP A 587 -2.06 -13.03 23.43
C ASP A 587 -0.64 -12.42 23.57
N SER A 588 -0.09 -11.87 22.48
CA SER A 588 1.33 -11.48 22.41
C SER A 588 1.58 -9.98 22.58
N TYR A 589 0.67 -9.14 22.08
CA TYR A 589 0.86 -7.69 22.01
C TYR A 589 -0.16 -6.91 22.81
N TYR A 590 -1.32 -7.50 23.14
CA TYR A 590 -2.48 -6.86 23.75
C TYR A 590 -3.13 -5.75 22.91
N ASN A 591 -2.36 -4.96 22.18
CA ASN A 591 -2.86 -3.93 21.27
C ASN A 591 -2.88 -4.44 19.82
N PHE A 592 -3.80 -3.93 19.01
CA PHE A 592 -3.90 -4.30 17.60
C PHE A 592 -4.50 -3.19 16.75
N GLY A 593 -3.97 -3.02 15.54
CA GLY A 593 -4.49 -2.11 14.54
C GLY A 593 -4.95 -2.86 13.30
N VAL A 594 -6.06 -2.43 12.70
CA VAL A 594 -6.56 -2.99 11.44
C VAL A 594 -7.02 -1.88 10.51
N GLY A 595 -6.61 -1.96 9.24
CA GLY A 595 -7.06 -1.07 8.16
C GLY A 595 -7.31 -1.87 6.89
N PRO A 596 -8.06 -1.36 5.89
CA PRO A 596 -8.95 -0.23 6.03
C PRO A 596 -10.17 -0.64 6.88
N TYR A 597 -10.45 0.12 7.94
CA TYR A 597 -11.52 -0.18 8.89
C TYR A 597 -12.83 0.46 8.47
N ALA A 598 -13.52 -0.21 7.57
CA ALA A 598 -14.95 -0.05 7.34
C ALA A 598 -15.46 -1.33 6.68
N THR A 599 -16.70 -1.68 6.93
CA THR A 599 -17.31 -2.90 6.37
C THR A 599 -18.46 -2.51 5.47
N ASP A 600 -18.76 -3.35 4.48
CA ASP A 600 -19.91 -3.08 3.61
C ASP A 600 -21.21 -3.16 4.42
N ILE A 601 -22.19 -2.32 4.08
CA ILE A 601 -23.46 -2.25 4.81
C ILE A 601 -24.25 -3.57 4.75
N SER A 602 -24.01 -4.37 3.70
CA SER A 602 -24.54 -5.71 3.49
C SER A 602 -23.77 -6.81 4.22
N ALA A 603 -22.63 -6.50 4.85
CA ALA A 603 -21.84 -7.48 5.59
C ALA A 603 -22.66 -8.10 6.72
N LYS A 604 -22.36 -9.38 7.00
CA LYS A 604 -22.96 -10.08 8.14
C LYS A 604 -22.41 -9.49 9.44
N ASP A 605 -23.27 -9.34 10.45
CA ASP A 605 -22.88 -8.85 11.78
C ASP A 605 -22.20 -9.96 12.60
N SER A 606 -21.22 -10.64 12.00
CA SER A 606 -20.45 -11.72 12.61
C SER A 606 -19.04 -11.80 12.02
N CYS A 607 -18.14 -12.42 12.78
CA CYS A 607 -16.77 -12.65 12.34
C CYS A 607 -16.66 -13.90 11.43
N VAL A 608 -17.02 -13.74 10.16
CA VAL A 608 -16.97 -14.78 9.11
C VAL A 608 -16.57 -14.15 7.78
N VAL A 609 -16.34 -14.97 6.75
CA VAL A 609 -16.11 -14.49 5.38
C VAL A 609 -17.26 -13.57 4.91
N GLY A 610 -16.91 -12.36 4.47
CA GLY A 610 -17.88 -11.30 4.13
C GLY A 610 -18.60 -10.71 5.34
N GLY A 611 -17.98 -10.84 6.52
CA GLY A 611 -18.49 -10.39 7.80
C GLY A 611 -17.95 -9.02 8.21
N ASN A 612 -18.05 -8.75 9.51
CA ASN A 612 -17.75 -7.45 10.09
C ASN A 612 -16.46 -7.51 10.92
N LEU A 613 -15.50 -6.62 10.62
CA LEU A 613 -14.23 -6.49 11.34
C LEU A 613 -14.42 -6.16 12.82
N GLY A 614 -15.35 -5.27 13.19
CA GLY A 614 -15.63 -4.96 14.59
C GLY A 614 -16.17 -6.15 15.37
N ALA A 615 -16.98 -6.99 14.72
CA ALA A 615 -17.42 -8.27 15.31
C ALA A 615 -16.24 -9.23 15.53
N CYS A 616 -15.22 -9.21 14.67
CA CYS A 616 -14.00 -9.99 14.89
C CYS A 616 -13.17 -9.43 16.04
N MET A 617 -13.03 -8.12 16.14
CA MET A 617 -12.26 -7.50 17.22
C MET A 617 -12.91 -7.81 18.57
N LEU A 618 -14.23 -7.63 18.68
CA LEU A 618 -14.96 -8.00 19.89
C LEU A 618 -14.76 -9.48 20.22
N LYS A 619 -14.95 -10.39 19.25
CA LYS A 619 -14.81 -11.83 19.50
C LYS A 619 -13.41 -12.26 19.97
N TYR A 620 -12.34 -11.63 19.49
CA TYR A 620 -10.97 -12.11 19.70
C TYR A 620 -10.13 -11.29 20.66
N PHE A 621 -10.50 -10.05 20.94
CA PHE A 621 -9.76 -9.15 21.83
C PHE A 621 -10.51 -8.82 23.11
N GLU A 622 -11.70 -9.38 23.33
CA GLU A 622 -12.39 -9.22 24.59
C GLU A 622 -11.64 -9.89 25.75
N ASN A 623 -11.69 -9.24 26.91
CA ASN A 623 -11.06 -9.63 28.15
C ASN A 623 -11.98 -10.54 28.97
N GLU A 624 -11.52 -11.01 30.13
CA GLU A 624 -12.27 -11.95 30.97
C GLU A 624 -13.61 -11.40 31.49
N ASN A 625 -13.83 -10.08 31.46
CA ASN A 625 -15.06 -9.45 31.92
C ASN A 625 -16.11 -9.31 30.81
N GLY A 626 -15.71 -9.44 29.55
CA GLY A 626 -16.64 -9.33 28.44
C GLY A 626 -17.44 -10.61 28.21
N ASP A 627 -18.62 -10.47 27.60
CA ASP A 627 -19.60 -11.53 27.46
C ASP A 627 -19.68 -12.16 26.06
N GLY A 628 -18.80 -11.75 25.13
CA GLY A 628 -18.78 -12.27 23.76
C GLY A 628 -19.90 -11.71 22.89
N SER A 629 -20.73 -10.82 23.43
CA SER A 629 -22.00 -10.46 22.86
C SER A 629 -22.05 -9.00 22.43
N ARG A 630 -22.65 -8.79 21.26
CA ARG A 630 -22.90 -7.44 20.75
C ARG A 630 -23.97 -6.74 21.57
N GLN A 631 -23.89 -5.42 21.61
CA GLN A 631 -24.90 -4.63 22.30
C GLN A 631 -26.29 -4.82 21.66
N GLY A 632 -27.29 -5.05 22.50
CA GLY A 632 -28.68 -5.09 22.06
C GLY A 632 -29.15 -3.72 21.58
N LYS A 633 -30.21 -3.69 20.76
CA LYS A 633 -30.77 -2.47 20.16
C LYS A 633 -31.06 -1.34 21.16
N ILE A 634 -31.43 -1.68 22.40
CA ILE A 634 -31.70 -0.69 23.46
C ILE A 634 -30.39 -0.02 23.90
N ALA A 635 -29.32 -0.78 24.11
CA ALA A 635 -28.02 -0.23 24.48
C ALA A 635 -27.45 0.65 23.37
N SER A 636 -27.53 0.21 22.10
CA SER A 636 -27.14 1.05 20.95
C SER A 636 -27.99 2.33 20.87
N PHE A 637 -29.29 2.25 21.13
CA PHE A 637 -30.16 3.43 21.18
C PHE A 637 -29.74 4.40 22.30
N VAL A 638 -29.44 3.88 23.49
CA VAL A 638 -28.98 4.67 24.63
C VAL A 638 -27.64 5.34 24.31
N CYS A 639 -26.72 4.64 23.64
CA CYS A 639 -25.46 5.20 23.17
C CYS A 639 -25.69 6.38 22.21
N MET A 640 -26.48 6.17 21.16
CA MET A 640 -26.79 7.22 20.16
C MET A 640 -27.45 8.45 20.79
N HIS A 641 -28.28 8.26 21.81
CA HIS A 641 -29.02 9.35 22.47
C HIS A 641 -28.49 9.70 23.85
N ARG A 642 -27.24 9.32 24.17
CA ARG A 642 -26.70 9.38 25.55
C ARG A 642 -26.84 10.76 26.18
N TRP A 643 -26.64 11.80 25.38
CA TRP A 643 -26.74 13.19 25.82
C TRP A 643 -28.15 13.59 26.23
N GLY A 644 -29.14 13.26 25.41
CA GLY A 644 -30.54 13.52 25.73
C GLY A 644 -30.99 12.73 26.95
N ILE A 645 -30.58 11.46 27.04
CA ILE A 645 -30.90 10.60 28.18
C ILE A 645 -30.29 11.13 29.47
N ARG A 646 -29.00 11.51 29.45
CA ARG A 646 -28.34 12.11 30.62
C ARG A 646 -29.00 13.40 31.06
N PHE A 647 -29.37 14.26 30.12
CA PHE A 647 -30.10 15.48 30.43
C PHE A 647 -31.45 15.17 31.10
N VAL A 648 -32.22 14.22 30.57
CA VAL A 648 -33.49 13.79 31.17
C VAL A 648 -33.28 13.20 32.57
N CYS A 649 -32.26 12.35 32.76
CA CYS A 649 -31.90 11.81 34.07
C CYS A 649 -31.51 12.92 35.05
N PHE A 650 -30.73 13.90 34.63
CA PHE A 650 -30.37 15.06 35.44
C PHE A 650 -31.60 15.84 35.89
N VAL A 651 -32.49 16.17 34.95
CA VAL A 651 -33.76 16.87 35.26
C VAL A 651 -34.61 16.06 36.23
N ALA A 652 -34.73 14.74 36.03
CA ALA A 652 -35.45 13.85 36.93
C ALA A 652 -34.85 13.83 38.35
N CYS A 653 -33.52 13.77 38.47
CA CYS A 653 -32.83 13.86 39.76
C CYS A 653 -33.10 15.19 40.46
N VAL A 654 -33.05 16.31 39.75
CA VAL A 654 -33.35 17.64 40.30
C VAL A 654 -34.79 17.71 40.80
N LEU A 655 -35.75 17.20 40.04
CA LEU A 655 -37.16 17.14 40.44
C LEU A 655 -37.39 16.25 41.67
N LEU A 656 -36.71 15.11 41.75
CA LEU A 656 -36.75 14.21 42.91
C LEU A 656 -36.21 14.92 44.16
N VAL A 657 -35.04 15.54 44.09
CA VAL A 657 -34.47 16.30 45.22
C VAL A 657 -35.39 17.44 45.65
N ALA A 658 -35.96 18.19 44.70
CA ALA A 658 -36.90 19.26 44.98
C ALA A 658 -38.17 18.75 45.68
N SER A 659 -38.74 17.62 45.23
CA SER A 659 -39.92 17.01 45.86
C SER A 659 -39.64 16.54 47.29
N VAL A 660 -38.49 15.90 47.54
CA VAL A 660 -38.06 15.50 48.89
C VAL A 660 -37.88 16.73 49.78
N ALA A 661 -37.25 17.80 49.28
CA ALA A 661 -37.07 19.04 50.03
C ALA A 661 -38.42 19.67 50.43
N ILE A 662 -39.40 19.70 49.51
CA ILE A 662 -40.76 20.18 49.79
C ILE A 662 -41.41 19.34 50.89
N VAL A 663 -41.32 18.01 50.82
CA VAL A 663 -41.87 17.11 51.83
C VAL A 663 -41.21 17.33 53.20
N VAL A 664 -39.88 17.48 53.25
CA VAL A 664 -39.15 17.75 54.49
C VAL A 664 -39.58 19.08 55.13
N VAL A 665 -39.74 20.13 54.32
CA VAL A 665 -40.23 21.44 54.79
C VAL A 665 -41.66 21.34 55.32
N MET A 666 -42.55 20.63 54.62
CA MET A 666 -43.93 20.41 55.06
C MET A 666 -43.99 19.60 56.37
N VAL A 667 -43.18 18.56 56.52
CA VAL A 667 -43.12 17.76 57.76
C VAL A 667 -42.55 18.57 58.92
N ARG A 668 -41.52 19.39 58.70
CA ARG A 668 -40.99 20.31 59.73
C ARG A 668 -42.04 21.32 60.18
N LYS A 669 -42.77 21.93 59.24
CA LYS A 669 -43.88 22.86 59.54
C LYS A 669 -45.03 22.21 60.33
N LYS A 670 -45.21 20.89 60.25
CA LYS A 670 -46.26 20.18 60.99
C LYS A 670 -45.82 19.76 62.40
N LYS A 671 -44.51 19.78 62.68
CA LYS A 671 -43.93 19.45 64.00
C LYS A 671 -43.65 20.69 64.88
N MET A 672 -43.56 21.87 64.27
CA MET A 672 -43.65 23.17 64.96
C MET A 672 -45.10 23.56 65.11
#